data_AF-A0A9Q4BUB4-F1
#
_entry.id   AF-A0A9Q4BUB4-F1
#
_cell.length_a   1.000
_cell.length_b   1.000
_cell.length_c   1.000
_cell.angle_alpha   90.00
_cell.angle_beta   90.00
_cell.angle_gamma   90.00
#
_symmetry.space_group_name_H-M   'P 1'
#
loop_
_entity.id
_entity.type
_entity.pdbx_description
1 polymer ?
#
loop_
_entity_poly.entity_id
_entity_poly.type
_entity_poly.pdbx_seq_one_letter_code
_entity_poly.pdbx_strand_id
1 'polypeptide(L)'
;MGNDDTLTTKGIAVSAEGDVYAAGNFRVYTNMWDRMITVDGSNDGFIVRFDKDGNLIWLKQITGPGAAYCTSISVDESGNCFVAGNLWGQVTIGNVNLQTDYVKYDVFIAKFDKDGNFLWAKKAGGSETGTPRIAADNFGGCYVSGTSGYNDSESFGGTSVNGSYLAKYNTDGSFAWVKRIPSGAVSSDTTGKLYIAGSFSGTAYFGGTSVTSSGGSDIFTAKYDRSGTLLWVKIAGGTQADACTSVSALQDGSCYITGSFSQSANFSGKQITGDGGSDVFIAKYDKDGSLLWVKSAGGSGADAGAAVSTDQNGYCYAAGSFSQTAAFGNVQLTSKGSTDIFISKYDKDGNLLWVKQNGGTFGDEALSVAADGNGSCISVYKITAGSETWDKYSYLGKYSDARLVLLSPSGSEQWRAGTKQNVSWTTNLDKVIIELSTNGGTTWVDLTPTPVNGSLGSYSLSVPNKPSANCIIRISSPDSPGSADTSGVFTITNSAVPAIVITSPNGSEKWQIGAEHNITWSAASTGSKLSIEYTKDGGSSWELISDSVSASSASYKWTVPEDTSTQCRIRIRDNSNAAVYDISDNLFKVLPTPKILFPGKASDTLVIADYKEIKWSAPLVKTVDLFYSRDKGKSWDKINKYYNEVVDAPKGTYSWFVPAISTSDSCMLKIVDTEDATVFGETANAFTIYNPITITYPKAGDTLQAGNFYDLTWTANKIKSIKIEYSVLGPASCYAQYPAPSDHCDTLLIKENVRALPYDAALGIYTWIVPDNASPRVRLKIMNVENPLVYAETDQFVISPMPSPDSLLALFASNAVMLSWKDKTDYEEGFKIERKQGLGSYTEIAKVEMNVTSYTDKTIDPKSIDTYSYRIKAYNSYASSPYREISLNPTSVEYKNEIPQAYALGQNYPNPFNPSTIISFSLPRESRVKLIIYNELGEAVSELLNSTKAAGNHEVSFNAARLASGLYFYSLEACSIDGKDNFRQIKKMLLVK
;
A
#
# COMPACT_ATOMS: atom_id res chain seq x y z
N MET A 1 -6.56 18.36 -2.47
CA MET A 1 -6.00 17.21 -1.73
C MET A 1 -6.25 17.44 -0.25
N GLY A 2 -6.24 16.38 0.57
CA GLY A 2 -6.72 16.39 1.97
C GLY A 2 -5.98 17.31 2.95
N ASN A 3 -6.51 17.35 4.18
CA ASN A 3 -6.10 18.22 5.28
C ASN A 3 -4.62 18.09 5.68
N ASP A 4 -4.07 19.25 6.03
CA ASP A 4 -2.79 19.52 6.70
C ASP A 4 -1.59 19.85 5.80
N ASP A 5 -0.72 20.74 6.31
CA ASP A 5 0.63 21.12 5.83
C ASP A 5 1.61 19.93 5.62
N THR A 6 1.08 18.71 5.67
CA THR A 6 1.75 17.43 5.57
C THR A 6 1.94 16.95 4.14
N LEU A 7 1.29 17.57 3.14
CA LEU A 7 1.51 17.32 1.72
C LEU A 7 1.45 18.64 0.93
N THR A 8 2.57 19.04 0.32
CA THR A 8 2.64 20.30 -0.43
C THR A 8 3.21 20.09 -1.82
N THR A 9 2.44 20.45 -2.86
CA THR A 9 2.98 20.52 -4.24
C THR A 9 3.66 21.87 -4.43
N LYS A 10 4.87 21.88 -4.99
CA LYS A 10 5.70 23.10 -5.15
C LYS A 10 5.98 23.44 -6.61
N GLY A 11 6.20 22.43 -7.45
CA GLY A 11 6.46 22.62 -8.87
C GLY A 11 5.53 21.76 -9.73
N ILE A 12 5.21 22.27 -10.91
CA ILE A 12 4.46 21.57 -11.95
C ILE A 12 5.13 21.80 -13.31
N ALA A 13 5.10 20.79 -14.16
CA ALA A 13 5.55 20.84 -15.55
C ALA A 13 4.62 20.00 -16.42
N VAL A 14 4.50 20.35 -17.70
CA VAL A 14 3.68 19.61 -18.67
C VAL A 14 4.58 19.19 -19.83
N SER A 15 4.49 17.93 -20.25
CA SER A 15 5.25 17.42 -21.40
C SER A 15 4.61 17.87 -22.73
N ALA A 16 5.32 17.67 -23.84
CA ALA A 16 4.77 17.94 -25.18
C ALA A 16 3.51 17.10 -25.51
N GLU A 17 3.35 15.93 -24.88
CA GLU A 17 2.19 15.05 -25.04
C GLU A 17 0.97 15.48 -24.18
N GLY A 18 1.15 16.49 -23.31
CA GLY A 18 0.12 16.99 -22.40
C GLY A 18 0.10 16.31 -21.03
N ASP A 19 1.09 15.48 -20.72
CA ASP A 19 1.19 14.80 -19.43
C ASP A 19 1.72 15.73 -18.34
N VAL A 20 1.19 15.55 -17.14
CA VAL A 20 1.38 16.47 -16.02
C VAL A 20 2.36 15.87 -15.02
N TYR A 21 3.43 16.58 -14.74
CA TYR A 21 4.44 16.21 -13.77
C TYR A 21 4.38 17.18 -12.59
N ALA A 22 4.34 16.68 -11.37
CA ALA A 22 4.36 17.50 -10.17
C ALA A 22 5.41 16.99 -9.18
N ALA A 23 6.02 17.92 -8.47
CA ALA A 23 6.95 17.63 -7.38
C ALA A 23 6.59 18.41 -6.13
N GLY A 24 6.79 17.79 -4.99
CA GLY A 24 6.39 18.35 -3.70
C GLY A 24 6.97 17.59 -2.52
N ASN A 25 6.44 17.85 -1.34
CA ASN A 25 6.95 17.35 -0.07
C ASN A 25 5.85 16.76 0.79
N PHE A 26 6.18 15.79 1.63
CA PHE A 26 5.28 15.20 2.61
C PHE A 26 5.94 14.90 3.96
N ARG A 27 5.16 14.93 5.05
CA ARG A 27 5.65 14.77 6.44
C ARG A 27 4.96 13.67 7.25
N VAL A 28 3.88 13.09 6.75
CA VAL A 28 3.11 12.06 7.46
C VAL A 28 2.81 10.88 6.55
N TYR A 29 2.58 9.73 7.16
CA TYR A 29 1.99 8.58 6.48
C TYR A 29 0.63 8.99 5.91
N THR A 30 0.51 8.91 4.59
CA THR A 30 -0.74 9.25 3.92
C THR A 30 -0.93 8.40 2.66
N ASN A 31 -2.18 8.25 2.25
CA ASN A 31 -2.50 7.66 0.96
C ASN A 31 -2.52 8.76 -0.09
N MET A 32 -1.60 8.69 -1.03
CA MET A 32 -1.61 9.56 -2.21
C MET A 32 -2.11 8.77 -3.41
N TRP A 33 -3.31 9.11 -3.91
CA TRP A 33 -3.91 8.50 -5.10
C TRP A 33 -3.86 6.96 -5.07
N ASP A 34 -4.39 6.39 -3.98
CA ASP A 34 -4.46 4.94 -3.70
C ASP A 34 -3.09 4.23 -3.57
N ARG A 35 -1.99 4.97 -3.40
CA ARG A 35 -0.68 4.43 -3.03
C ARG A 35 -0.27 4.90 -1.64
N MET A 36 0.09 3.94 -0.79
CA MET A 36 0.76 4.21 0.48
C MET A 36 2.14 4.82 0.20
N ILE A 37 2.39 6.00 0.76
CA ILE A 37 3.75 6.54 0.89
C ILE A 37 4.24 6.41 2.33
N THR A 38 5.55 6.19 2.48
CA THR A 38 6.18 5.92 3.78
C THR A 38 7.13 7.05 4.09
N VAL A 39 7.02 7.59 5.30
CA VAL A 39 7.95 8.62 5.79
C VAL A 39 9.16 7.92 6.40
N ASP A 40 10.35 8.29 5.94
CA ASP A 40 11.63 7.80 6.46
C ASP A 40 12.39 8.92 7.21
N GLY A 41 11.96 10.19 7.06
CA GLY A 41 12.60 11.37 7.64
C GLY A 41 11.62 12.42 8.19
N SER A 42 12.13 13.64 8.41
CA SER A 42 11.29 14.76 8.93
C SER A 42 10.48 15.47 7.86
N ASN A 43 10.88 15.34 6.59
CA ASN A 43 10.16 15.82 5.41
C ASN A 43 10.72 15.13 4.17
N ASP A 44 9.89 14.43 3.41
CA ASP A 44 10.32 13.64 2.25
C ASP A 44 9.75 14.23 0.95
N GLY A 45 10.46 14.03 -0.16
CA GLY A 45 10.06 14.53 -1.47
C GLY A 45 9.19 13.51 -2.23
N PHE A 46 8.29 13.99 -3.08
CA PHE A 46 7.60 13.14 -4.05
C PHE A 46 7.68 13.72 -5.46
N ILE A 47 7.58 12.83 -6.43
CA ILE A 47 7.44 13.14 -7.85
C ILE A 47 6.29 12.30 -8.39
N VAL A 48 5.40 12.92 -9.15
CA VAL A 48 4.23 12.24 -9.70
C VAL A 48 4.03 12.63 -11.17
N ARG A 49 3.58 11.67 -11.98
CA ARG A 49 3.16 11.88 -13.37
C ARG A 49 1.71 11.44 -13.54
N PHE A 50 0.90 12.29 -14.16
CA PHE A 50 -0.43 12.00 -14.66
C PHE A 50 -0.43 12.05 -16.19
N ASP A 51 -1.30 11.26 -16.81
CA ASP A 51 -1.60 11.49 -18.22
C ASP A 51 -2.39 12.80 -18.43
N LYS A 52 -2.52 13.22 -19.69
CA LYS A 52 -3.32 14.38 -20.11
C LYS A 52 -4.78 14.41 -19.60
N ASP A 53 -5.33 13.23 -19.28
CA ASP A 53 -6.70 13.04 -18.82
C ASP A 53 -6.80 13.06 -17.27
N GLY A 54 -5.65 13.10 -16.57
CA GLY A 54 -5.54 13.20 -15.13
C GLY A 54 -5.37 11.86 -14.41
N ASN A 55 -5.17 10.76 -15.14
CA ASN A 55 -4.97 9.45 -14.53
C ASN A 55 -3.51 9.31 -14.05
N LEU A 56 -3.33 8.75 -12.85
CA LEU A 56 -2.00 8.51 -12.29
C LEU A 56 -1.24 7.47 -13.12
N ILE A 57 -0.06 7.84 -13.64
CA ILE A 57 0.85 6.91 -14.34
C ILE A 57 1.84 6.32 -13.34
N TRP A 58 2.58 7.17 -12.63
CA TRP A 58 3.51 6.74 -11.59
C TRP A 58 3.71 7.79 -10.51
N LEU A 59 4.18 7.32 -9.35
CA LEU A 59 4.57 8.12 -8.19
C LEU A 59 5.92 7.59 -7.68
N LYS A 60 6.86 8.50 -7.39
CA LYS A 60 8.19 8.22 -6.85
C LYS A 60 8.41 9.03 -5.58
N GLN A 61 9.13 8.43 -4.64
CA GLN A 61 9.50 9.05 -3.38
C GLN A 61 11.00 9.37 -3.38
N ILE A 62 11.36 10.47 -2.73
CA ILE A 62 12.72 10.89 -2.41
C ILE A 62 12.77 10.93 -0.88
N THR A 63 13.27 9.87 -0.28
CA THR A 63 13.16 9.61 1.17
C THR A 63 14.51 9.33 1.77
N GLY A 64 14.64 9.50 3.08
CA GLY A 64 15.78 9.03 3.86
C GLY A 64 15.67 9.54 5.30
N PRO A 65 16.59 9.17 6.19
CA PRO A 65 16.56 9.63 7.58
C PRO A 65 16.75 11.16 7.72
N GLY A 66 17.15 11.84 6.64
CA GLY A 66 17.24 13.29 6.52
C GLY A 66 15.93 13.97 6.14
N ALA A 67 16.03 15.01 5.32
CA ALA A 67 14.89 15.70 4.74
C ALA A 67 15.17 16.13 3.30
N ALA A 68 14.19 15.96 2.42
CA ALA A 68 14.22 16.38 1.02
C ALA A 68 13.09 17.37 0.72
N TYR A 69 13.49 18.55 0.27
CA TYR A 69 12.58 19.65 -0.08
C TYR A 69 12.60 19.87 -1.59
N CYS A 70 11.71 19.20 -2.33
CA CYS A 70 11.48 19.46 -3.75
C CYS A 70 10.93 20.88 -3.94
N THR A 71 11.61 21.69 -4.74
CA THR A 71 11.24 23.10 -5.01
C THR A 71 10.87 23.35 -6.46
N SER A 72 11.39 22.57 -7.41
CA SER A 72 11.21 22.81 -8.83
C SER A 72 11.30 21.51 -9.63
N ILE A 73 10.49 21.42 -10.69
CA ILE A 73 10.47 20.32 -11.65
C ILE A 73 10.42 20.89 -13.07
N SER A 74 11.10 20.23 -14.00
CA SER A 74 11.06 20.55 -15.44
C SER A 74 11.11 19.25 -16.25
N VAL A 75 10.61 19.28 -17.48
CA VAL A 75 10.49 18.10 -18.35
C VAL A 75 11.10 18.44 -19.71
N ASP A 76 11.89 17.53 -20.28
CA ASP A 76 12.41 17.70 -21.65
C ASP A 76 11.43 17.18 -22.72
N GLU A 77 11.74 17.43 -23.99
CA GLU A 77 10.93 16.97 -25.13
C GLU A 77 10.76 15.43 -25.20
N SER A 78 11.65 14.67 -24.56
CA SER A 78 11.55 13.19 -24.48
C SER A 78 10.71 12.71 -23.30
N GLY A 79 10.16 13.62 -22.49
CA GLY A 79 9.38 13.31 -21.30
C GLY A 79 10.22 12.94 -20.06
N ASN A 80 11.54 13.13 -20.09
CA ASN A 80 12.37 12.94 -18.89
C ASN A 80 12.12 14.11 -17.93
N CYS A 81 11.88 13.80 -16.66
CA CYS A 81 11.71 14.84 -15.65
C CYS A 81 12.98 15.07 -14.83
N PHE A 82 13.26 16.34 -14.56
CA PHE A 82 14.35 16.83 -13.74
C PHE A 82 13.77 17.52 -12.52
N VAL A 83 14.25 17.15 -11.35
CA VAL A 83 13.79 17.71 -10.06
C VAL A 83 14.99 18.29 -9.33
N ALA A 84 14.80 19.50 -8.79
CA ALA A 84 15.75 20.13 -7.91
C ALA A 84 15.09 20.49 -6.58
N GLY A 85 15.91 20.51 -5.53
CA GLY A 85 15.46 20.83 -4.19
C GLY A 85 16.61 20.95 -3.20
N ASN A 86 16.26 21.24 -1.95
CA ASN A 86 17.22 21.29 -0.84
C ASN A 86 17.20 19.94 -0.11
N LEU A 87 18.36 19.46 0.34
CA LEU A 87 18.53 18.24 1.11
C LEU A 87 19.19 18.56 2.46
N TRP A 88 18.79 17.87 3.52
CA TRP A 88 19.40 17.92 4.84
C TRP A 88 19.60 16.51 5.36
N GLY A 89 20.78 16.18 5.89
CA GLY A 89 21.09 14.81 6.31
C GLY A 89 21.26 13.86 5.12
N GLN A 90 20.84 12.60 5.30
CA GLN A 90 20.91 11.57 4.27
C GLN A 90 19.57 11.44 3.55
N VAL A 91 19.59 11.51 2.22
CA VAL A 91 18.43 11.29 1.36
C VAL A 91 18.80 10.30 0.26
N THR A 92 17.94 9.31 0.03
CA THR A 92 18.06 8.32 -1.04
C THR A 92 17.17 8.71 -2.22
N ILE A 93 17.77 8.76 -3.40
CA ILE A 93 17.09 9.01 -4.67
C ILE A 93 17.41 7.85 -5.62
N GLY A 94 16.40 7.03 -5.93
CA GLY A 94 16.60 5.81 -6.71
C GLY A 94 17.56 4.86 -6.00
N ASN A 95 18.73 4.62 -6.58
CA ASN A 95 19.79 3.80 -5.99
C ASN A 95 21.01 4.62 -5.47
N VAL A 96 20.88 5.95 -5.36
CA VAL A 96 21.95 6.85 -4.91
C VAL A 96 21.61 7.43 -3.54
N ASN A 97 22.56 7.36 -2.60
CA ASN A 97 22.49 8.05 -1.31
C ASN A 97 23.25 9.38 -1.39
N LEU A 98 22.56 10.49 -1.13
CA LEU A 98 23.14 11.81 -1.00
C LEU A 98 23.22 12.19 0.48
N GLN A 99 24.36 12.72 0.92
CA GLN A 99 24.64 13.06 2.31
C GLN A 99 25.15 14.51 2.41
N THR A 100 24.60 15.29 3.34
CA THR A 100 25.13 16.62 3.71
C THR A 100 26.34 16.54 4.63
N ASP A 101 27.26 17.50 4.54
CA ASP A 101 28.53 17.55 5.30
C ASP A 101 28.43 18.20 6.71
N TYR A 102 27.24 18.10 7.35
CA TYR A 102 26.80 18.63 8.66
C TYR A 102 26.27 20.09 8.70
N VAL A 103 25.18 20.26 9.48
CA VAL A 103 24.41 21.47 9.87
C VAL A 103 23.76 22.37 8.81
N LYS A 104 24.00 22.18 7.51
CA LYS A 104 23.41 23.05 6.47
C LYS A 104 22.73 22.26 5.34
N TYR A 105 21.86 22.93 4.58
CA TYR A 105 21.14 22.37 3.43
C TYR A 105 22.03 22.38 2.17
N ASP A 106 22.10 21.27 1.45
CA ASP A 106 22.71 21.19 0.11
C ASP A 106 21.64 21.14 -0.98
N VAL A 107 21.98 21.43 -2.23
CA VAL A 107 21.08 21.23 -3.38
C VAL A 107 21.20 19.80 -3.90
N PHE A 108 20.06 19.17 -4.17
CA PHE A 108 20.03 17.95 -4.98
C PHE A 108 19.42 18.22 -6.35
N ILE A 109 19.86 17.43 -7.32
CA ILE A 109 19.37 17.42 -8.69
C ILE A 109 19.18 15.96 -9.07
N ALA A 110 18.01 15.59 -9.54
CA ALA A 110 17.68 14.23 -9.94
C ALA A 110 17.01 14.19 -11.30
N LYS A 111 17.27 13.14 -12.06
CA LYS A 111 16.66 12.87 -13.36
C LYS A 111 15.99 11.50 -13.38
N PHE A 112 14.78 11.46 -13.93
CA PHE A 112 14.02 10.24 -14.21
C PHE A 112 13.57 10.24 -15.66
N ASP A 113 13.44 9.04 -16.25
CA ASP A 113 12.85 8.91 -17.59
C ASP A 113 11.32 9.08 -17.56
N LYS A 114 10.71 9.09 -18.75
CA LYS A 114 9.25 9.21 -18.88
C LYS A 114 8.50 8.13 -18.09
N ASP A 115 9.03 6.92 -18.00
CA ASP A 115 8.39 5.79 -17.33
C ASP A 115 8.64 5.79 -15.80
N GLY A 116 9.36 6.81 -15.32
CA GLY A 116 9.67 7.03 -13.90
C GLY A 116 10.84 6.17 -13.42
N ASN A 117 11.66 5.63 -14.33
CA ASN A 117 12.90 4.97 -13.95
C ASN A 117 13.94 6.01 -13.58
N PHE A 118 14.66 5.75 -12.50
CA PHE A 118 15.74 6.60 -12.05
C PHE A 118 16.93 6.54 -13.02
N LEU A 119 17.47 7.71 -13.40
CA LEU A 119 18.65 7.80 -14.26
C LEU A 119 19.90 8.23 -13.48
N TRP A 120 19.84 9.36 -12.78
CA TRP A 120 20.94 9.83 -11.93
C TRP A 120 20.47 10.85 -10.89
N ALA A 121 21.25 11.00 -9.83
CA ALA A 121 21.16 12.10 -8.87
C ALA A 121 22.54 12.69 -8.62
N LYS A 122 22.57 13.99 -8.29
CA LYS A 122 23.77 14.77 -7.94
C LYS A 122 23.44 15.67 -6.77
N LYS A 123 24.43 15.84 -5.90
CA LYS A 123 24.47 16.89 -4.88
C LYS A 123 25.32 18.04 -5.43
N ALA A 124 24.93 19.26 -5.12
CA ALA A 124 25.75 20.46 -5.21
C ALA A 124 25.63 21.22 -3.90
N GLY A 125 26.73 21.79 -3.41
CA GLY A 125 26.70 22.71 -2.27
C GLY A 125 27.47 22.32 -1.03
N GLY A 126 27.47 23.25 -0.07
CA GLY A 126 28.17 23.11 1.20
C GLY A 126 27.71 24.05 2.32
N SER A 127 26.92 25.10 2.05
CA SER A 127 26.37 25.93 3.13
C SER A 127 25.20 26.86 2.75
N GLU A 128 24.09 26.76 3.51
CA GLU A 128 22.85 27.56 3.46
C GLU A 128 22.38 27.89 2.05
N THR A 129 21.62 26.97 1.48
CA THR A 129 21.11 27.09 0.11
C THR A 129 19.71 27.73 0.08
N GLY A 130 19.55 28.74 -0.78
CA GLY A 130 18.25 29.27 -1.20
C GLY A 130 17.47 28.24 -2.02
N THR A 131 16.26 28.58 -2.46
CA THR A 131 15.38 27.63 -3.17
C THR A 131 15.85 27.42 -4.62
N PRO A 132 16.37 26.23 -5.01
CA PRO A 132 16.85 26.03 -6.37
C PRO A 132 15.69 26.00 -7.37
N ARG A 133 15.97 26.41 -8.61
CA ARG A 133 15.05 26.29 -9.76
C ARG A 133 15.75 25.49 -10.87
N ILE A 134 14.98 24.69 -11.60
CA ILE A 134 15.51 23.83 -12.65
C ILE A 134 14.78 24.03 -13.98
N ALA A 135 15.52 24.00 -15.07
CA ALA A 135 15.00 23.93 -16.44
C ALA A 135 15.71 22.82 -17.21
N ALA A 136 14.97 21.96 -17.89
CA ALA A 136 15.55 20.99 -18.83
C ALA A 136 16.28 21.72 -19.96
N ASP A 137 17.37 21.18 -20.50
CA ASP A 137 18.06 21.82 -21.64
C ASP A 137 17.51 21.39 -23.01
N ASN A 138 16.51 20.52 -23.03
CA ASN A 138 15.91 19.88 -24.21
C ASN A 138 16.85 19.00 -25.05
N PHE A 139 18.03 18.66 -24.51
CA PHE A 139 18.97 17.67 -25.04
C PHE A 139 19.33 16.61 -23.99
N GLY A 140 18.45 16.44 -22.99
CA GLY A 140 18.59 15.48 -21.90
C GLY A 140 19.43 15.94 -20.72
N GLY A 141 20.02 17.15 -20.73
CA GLY A 141 20.65 17.79 -19.57
C GLY A 141 19.73 18.81 -18.89
N CYS A 142 20.29 19.62 -17.98
CA CYS A 142 19.52 20.66 -17.27
C CYS A 142 20.35 21.88 -16.86
N TYR A 143 19.64 22.95 -16.53
CA TYR A 143 20.14 24.18 -15.92
C TYR A 143 19.55 24.35 -14.53
N VAL A 144 20.37 24.75 -13.56
CA VAL A 144 19.96 24.94 -12.17
C VAL A 144 20.40 26.31 -11.69
N SER A 145 19.47 27.14 -11.21
CA SER A 145 19.78 28.40 -10.54
C SER A 145 19.48 28.29 -9.05
N GLY A 146 20.17 29.11 -8.26
CA GLY A 146 19.98 29.16 -6.81
C GLY A 146 20.86 30.21 -6.15
N THR A 147 20.86 30.22 -4.83
CA THR A 147 21.62 31.16 -4.00
C THR A 147 22.35 30.40 -2.91
N SER A 148 23.62 30.73 -2.66
CA SER A 148 24.31 30.37 -1.43
C SER A 148 24.21 31.50 -0.40
N GLY A 149 24.38 31.18 0.89
CA GLY A 149 24.53 32.19 1.94
C GLY A 149 25.58 33.24 1.58
N TYR A 150 25.43 34.47 2.08
CA TYR A 150 26.22 35.64 1.63
C TYR A 150 27.75 35.46 1.75
N ASN A 151 28.20 34.61 2.67
CA ASN A 151 29.62 34.26 2.89
C ASN A 151 29.95 32.79 2.56
N ASP A 152 29.01 32.10 1.95
CA ASP A 152 29.04 30.66 1.70
C ASP A 152 29.34 30.37 0.22
N SER A 153 30.01 29.25 -0.05
CA SER A 153 30.40 28.83 -1.40
C SER A 153 29.73 27.51 -1.77
N GLU A 154 29.15 27.45 -2.96
CA GLU A 154 28.56 26.23 -3.50
C GLU A 154 29.52 25.59 -4.49
N SER A 155 29.82 24.30 -4.27
CA SER A 155 30.72 23.54 -5.15
C SER A 155 29.93 22.71 -6.15
N PHE A 156 30.19 22.95 -7.43
CA PHE A 156 29.62 22.22 -8.57
C PHE A 156 30.75 21.49 -9.30
N GLY A 157 30.78 20.16 -9.18
CA GLY A 157 31.84 19.34 -9.81
C GLY A 157 33.26 19.77 -9.44
N GLY A 158 33.46 20.28 -8.21
CA GLY A 158 34.74 20.79 -7.72
C GLY A 158 35.00 22.28 -7.99
N THR A 159 34.10 22.97 -8.70
CA THR A 159 34.18 24.42 -8.94
C THR A 159 33.31 25.17 -7.92
N SER A 160 33.94 25.98 -7.05
CA SER A 160 33.23 26.79 -6.06
C SER A 160 32.75 28.13 -6.61
N VAL A 161 31.49 28.49 -6.32
CA VAL A 161 30.90 29.80 -6.61
C VAL A 161 30.27 30.38 -5.35
N ASN A 162 30.54 31.65 -5.08
CA ASN A 162 29.97 32.36 -3.93
C ASN A 162 28.75 33.20 -4.34
N GLY A 163 27.70 33.15 -3.55
CA GLY A 163 26.44 33.85 -3.76
C GLY A 163 25.50 33.13 -4.74
N SER A 164 24.77 33.91 -5.52
CA SER A 164 23.83 33.36 -6.50
C SER A 164 24.53 32.79 -7.72
N TYR A 165 23.98 31.70 -8.25
CA TYR A 165 24.61 30.90 -9.29
C TYR A 165 23.62 30.43 -10.35
N LEU A 166 24.20 30.02 -11.47
CA LEU A 166 23.58 29.27 -12.54
C LEU A 166 24.54 28.18 -13.02
N ALA A 167 24.12 26.93 -12.89
CA ALA A 167 24.92 25.74 -13.24
C ALA A 167 24.27 24.94 -14.38
N LYS A 168 25.11 24.26 -15.17
CA LYS A 168 24.69 23.32 -16.22
C LYS A 168 25.18 21.91 -15.91
N TYR A 169 24.29 20.95 -16.16
CA TYR A 169 24.59 19.51 -16.16
C TYR A 169 24.27 18.88 -17.51
N ASN A 170 25.07 17.89 -17.89
CA ASN A 170 24.93 17.12 -19.13
C ASN A 170 23.94 15.96 -18.96
N THR A 171 23.69 15.23 -20.06
CA THR A 171 22.69 14.16 -20.13
C THR A 171 22.90 13.03 -19.14
N ASP A 172 24.15 12.71 -18.84
CA ASP A 172 24.62 11.70 -17.88
C ASP A 172 24.73 12.23 -16.44
N GLY A 173 24.38 13.50 -16.22
CA GLY A 173 24.52 14.17 -14.93
C GLY A 173 25.94 14.65 -14.63
N SER A 174 26.87 14.62 -15.59
CA SER A 174 28.18 15.26 -15.42
C SER A 174 28.02 16.78 -15.33
N PHE A 175 28.80 17.42 -14.47
CA PHE A 175 28.86 18.88 -14.39
C PHE A 175 29.50 19.46 -15.65
N ALA A 176 28.94 20.55 -16.19
CA ALA A 176 29.45 21.22 -17.38
C ALA A 176 30.10 22.59 -17.07
N TRP A 177 29.36 23.51 -16.46
CA TRP A 177 29.85 24.84 -16.08
C TRP A 177 28.96 25.48 -15.01
N VAL A 178 29.49 26.49 -14.31
CA VAL A 178 28.74 27.34 -13.37
C VAL A 178 29.10 28.81 -13.56
N LYS A 179 28.14 29.71 -13.39
CA LYS A 179 28.29 31.16 -13.47
C LYS A 179 27.75 31.82 -12.20
N ARG A 180 28.43 32.86 -11.72
CA ARG A 180 27.95 33.74 -10.65
C ARG A 180 27.08 34.83 -11.26
N ILE A 181 25.77 34.78 -11.00
CA ILE A 181 24.78 35.75 -11.48
C ILE A 181 23.69 35.92 -10.42
N PRO A 182 22.92 37.03 -10.42
CA PRO A 182 21.76 37.16 -9.56
C PRO A 182 20.79 35.99 -9.72
N SER A 183 20.15 35.59 -8.61
CA SER A 183 19.21 34.48 -8.60
C SER A 183 17.91 34.85 -9.31
N GLY A 184 17.28 33.86 -9.92
CA GLY A 184 16.05 34.04 -10.68
C GLY A 184 15.46 32.73 -11.15
N ALA A 185 14.23 32.79 -11.65
CA ALA A 185 13.59 31.70 -12.35
C ALA A 185 14.33 31.41 -13.66
N VAL A 186 14.36 30.13 -14.06
CA VAL A 186 15.03 29.66 -15.27
C VAL A 186 14.06 28.97 -16.21
N SER A 187 14.26 29.16 -17.52
CA SER A 187 13.51 28.49 -18.59
C SER A 187 14.41 28.33 -19.80
N SER A 188 14.14 27.36 -20.67
CA SER A 188 14.91 27.10 -21.88
C SER A 188 14.00 27.01 -23.09
N ASP A 189 14.53 27.37 -24.26
CA ASP A 189 13.86 27.07 -25.53
C ASP A 189 14.29 25.68 -26.06
N THR A 190 13.65 25.23 -27.13
CA THR A 190 13.90 23.92 -27.77
C THR A 190 15.27 23.84 -28.43
N THR A 191 15.94 24.97 -28.64
CA THR A 191 17.35 25.02 -29.09
C THR A 191 18.35 24.94 -27.93
N GLY A 192 17.85 24.83 -26.70
CA GLY A 192 18.64 24.72 -25.47
C GLY A 192 19.26 26.02 -25.01
N LYS A 193 18.84 27.17 -25.57
CA LYS A 193 19.22 28.49 -25.01
C LYS A 193 18.45 28.70 -23.72
N LEU A 194 19.12 29.34 -22.77
CA LEU A 194 18.63 29.51 -21.41
C LEU A 194 18.24 30.96 -21.17
N TYR A 195 17.13 31.16 -20.48
CA TYR A 195 16.63 32.43 -20.03
C TYR A 195 16.56 32.39 -18.50
N ILE A 196 17.04 33.46 -17.88
CA ILE A 196 16.93 33.66 -16.44
C ILE A 196 16.34 35.04 -16.19
N ALA A 197 15.33 35.11 -15.33
CA ALA A 197 14.75 36.37 -14.90
C ALA A 197 14.55 36.37 -13.38
N GLY A 198 14.84 37.50 -12.76
CA GLY A 198 14.77 37.66 -11.32
C GLY A 198 14.96 39.12 -10.94
N SER A 199 15.39 39.35 -9.71
CA SER A 199 15.54 40.70 -9.18
C SER A 199 16.95 40.93 -8.63
N PHE A 200 17.42 42.17 -8.65
CA PHE A 200 18.74 42.55 -8.14
C PHE A 200 18.72 43.97 -7.58
N SER A 201 19.56 44.23 -6.58
CA SER A 201 19.76 45.58 -6.01
C SER A 201 21.21 46.03 -6.20
N GLY A 202 21.42 47.31 -6.48
CA GLY A 202 22.75 47.85 -6.74
C GLY A 202 23.28 47.39 -8.10
N THR A 203 24.56 47.04 -8.19
CA THR A 203 25.19 46.62 -9.44
C THR A 203 25.30 45.09 -9.53
N ALA A 204 24.76 44.51 -10.60
CA ALA A 204 24.86 43.09 -10.93
C ALA A 204 25.76 42.85 -12.15
N TYR A 205 26.32 41.64 -12.26
CA TYR A 205 27.25 41.26 -13.31
C TYR A 205 26.78 40.00 -14.06
N PHE A 206 26.85 40.05 -15.39
CA PHE A 206 26.45 38.98 -16.30
C PHE A 206 27.54 38.82 -17.37
N GLY A 207 28.41 37.80 -17.25
CA GLY A 207 29.37 37.47 -18.31
C GLY A 207 30.28 38.62 -18.79
N GLY A 208 30.61 39.59 -17.92
CA GLY A 208 31.42 40.77 -18.25
C GLY A 208 30.60 42.07 -18.44
N THR A 209 29.28 41.98 -18.60
CA THR A 209 28.36 43.12 -18.62
C THR A 209 27.90 43.45 -17.20
N SER A 210 27.95 44.73 -16.79
CA SER A 210 27.34 45.19 -15.54
C SER A 210 26.07 45.99 -15.80
N VAL A 211 25.11 45.86 -14.88
CA VAL A 211 23.85 46.61 -14.88
C VAL A 211 23.59 47.11 -13.46
N THR A 212 22.87 48.23 -13.31
CA THR A 212 22.62 48.87 -12.01
C THR A 212 21.13 49.15 -11.85
N SER A 213 20.58 48.88 -10.66
CA SER A 213 19.17 49.18 -10.35
C SER A 213 18.94 50.69 -10.17
N SER A 214 17.73 51.16 -10.48
CA SER A 214 17.32 52.57 -10.48
C SER A 214 16.70 53.02 -9.14
N GLY A 215 17.08 52.38 -8.04
CA GLY A 215 16.55 52.64 -6.70
C GLY A 215 16.59 51.39 -5.83
N GLY A 216 15.41 50.83 -5.56
CA GLY A 216 15.24 49.56 -4.86
C GLY A 216 15.82 48.36 -5.64
N SER A 217 15.23 47.19 -5.41
CA SER A 217 15.49 46.03 -6.26
C SER A 217 14.80 46.24 -7.61
N ASP A 218 15.48 45.93 -8.71
CA ASP A 218 14.94 45.98 -10.07
C ASP A 218 14.91 44.59 -10.70
N ILE A 219 14.13 44.46 -11.77
CA ILE A 219 14.00 43.26 -12.57
C ILE A 219 15.18 43.13 -13.54
N PHE A 220 15.72 41.92 -13.69
CA PHE A 220 16.58 41.56 -14.81
C PHE A 220 15.98 40.41 -15.62
N THR A 221 16.34 40.35 -16.90
CA THR A 221 16.10 39.20 -17.78
C THR A 221 17.34 39.02 -18.64
N ALA A 222 17.94 37.84 -18.61
CA ALA A 222 19.15 37.53 -19.35
C ALA A 222 18.99 36.24 -20.16
N LYS A 223 19.60 36.20 -21.34
CA LYS A 223 19.63 35.05 -22.23
C LYS A 223 21.05 34.58 -22.44
N TYR A 224 21.25 33.27 -22.39
CA TYR A 224 22.52 32.59 -22.57
C TYR A 224 22.43 31.53 -23.66
N ASP A 225 23.54 31.27 -24.33
CA ASP A 225 23.68 30.05 -25.12
C ASP A 225 23.97 28.81 -24.24
N ARG A 226 23.98 27.63 -24.85
CA ARG A 226 24.22 26.35 -24.15
C ARG A 226 25.63 26.23 -23.53
N SER A 227 26.59 27.02 -24.01
CA SER A 227 27.96 27.10 -23.47
C SER A 227 28.08 28.04 -22.27
N GLY A 228 27.01 28.76 -21.92
CA GLY A 228 26.99 29.74 -20.84
C GLY A 228 27.53 31.11 -21.23
N THR A 229 27.58 31.42 -22.53
CA THR A 229 27.92 32.76 -23.03
C THR A 229 26.67 33.64 -23.00
N LEU A 230 26.78 34.85 -22.43
CA LEU A 230 25.69 35.81 -22.41
C LEU A 230 25.40 36.30 -23.83
N LEU A 231 24.13 36.24 -24.24
CA LEU A 231 23.65 36.79 -25.51
C LEU A 231 23.10 38.21 -25.32
N TRP A 232 22.27 38.41 -24.29
CA TRP A 232 21.79 39.74 -23.90
C TRP A 232 21.30 39.76 -22.45
N VAL A 233 21.27 40.94 -21.85
CA VAL A 233 20.61 41.22 -20.56
C VAL A 233 19.79 42.50 -20.68
N LYS A 234 18.59 42.50 -20.11
CA LYS A 234 17.68 43.64 -19.99
C LYS A 234 17.33 43.87 -18.53
N ILE A 235 17.17 45.14 -18.17
CA ILE A 235 16.68 45.55 -16.86
C ILE A 235 15.36 46.30 -17.00
N ALA A 236 14.52 46.20 -15.98
CA ALA A 236 13.30 46.96 -15.87
C ALA A 236 13.03 47.29 -14.40
N GLY A 237 12.42 48.44 -14.13
CA GLY A 237 12.13 48.86 -12.77
C GLY A 237 11.97 50.36 -12.65
N GLY A 238 11.79 50.82 -11.42
CA GLY A 238 11.63 52.21 -11.04
C GLY A 238 12.50 52.57 -9.84
N THR A 239 12.04 53.53 -9.04
CA THR A 239 12.74 53.96 -7.83
C THR A 239 12.41 53.08 -6.62
N GLN A 240 11.32 52.32 -6.68
CA GLN A 240 10.86 51.41 -5.64
C GLN A 240 11.37 49.99 -5.88
N ALA A 241 10.95 49.05 -5.02
CA ALA A 241 11.27 47.64 -5.21
C ALA A 241 10.31 46.99 -6.23
N ASP A 242 10.92 46.41 -7.25
CA ASP A 242 10.31 45.63 -8.31
C ASP A 242 10.93 44.23 -8.33
N ALA A 243 10.10 43.22 -8.56
CA ALA A 243 10.51 41.83 -8.46
C ALA A 243 10.01 40.99 -9.61
N CYS A 244 10.87 40.17 -10.20
CA CYS A 244 10.49 39.15 -11.18
C CYS A 244 10.53 37.77 -10.53
N THR A 245 9.47 36.99 -10.76
CA THR A 245 9.25 35.70 -10.09
C THR A 245 9.33 34.52 -11.05
N SER A 246 9.07 34.73 -12.34
CA SER A 246 9.00 33.65 -13.33
C SER A 246 9.35 34.11 -14.74
N VAL A 247 9.92 33.19 -15.51
CA VAL A 247 10.20 33.33 -16.95
C VAL A 247 9.73 32.08 -17.70
N SER A 248 9.20 32.25 -18.90
CA SER A 248 8.85 31.16 -19.82
C SER A 248 9.36 31.48 -21.22
N ALA A 249 10.22 30.62 -21.75
CA ALA A 249 10.78 30.74 -23.09
C ALA A 249 9.91 30.03 -24.13
N LEU A 250 9.86 30.59 -25.34
CA LEU A 250 9.14 30.02 -26.48
C LEU A 250 10.11 29.42 -27.50
N GLN A 251 9.57 28.56 -28.37
CA GLN A 251 10.33 27.93 -29.46
C GLN A 251 10.92 28.94 -30.47
N ASP A 252 10.27 30.09 -30.66
CA ASP A 252 10.77 31.17 -31.52
C ASP A 252 11.93 31.97 -30.89
N GLY A 253 12.30 31.63 -29.66
CA GLY A 253 13.34 32.28 -28.87
C GLY A 253 12.89 33.54 -28.15
N SER A 254 11.61 33.90 -28.20
CA SER A 254 11.01 34.93 -27.34
C SER A 254 10.84 34.42 -25.91
N CYS A 255 10.51 35.30 -24.98
CA CYS A 255 10.17 34.90 -23.61
C CYS A 255 9.12 35.83 -23.00
N TYR A 256 8.37 35.29 -22.03
CA TYR A 256 7.54 36.07 -21.12
C TYR A 256 8.14 36.07 -19.72
N ILE A 257 7.95 37.17 -19.02
CA ILE A 257 8.27 37.31 -17.60
C ILE A 257 7.07 37.88 -16.85
N THR A 258 6.97 37.56 -15.56
CA THR A 258 5.98 38.14 -14.66
C THR A 258 6.56 38.36 -13.27
N GLY A 259 5.87 39.15 -12.47
CA GLY A 259 6.25 39.50 -11.12
C GLY A 259 5.42 40.67 -10.61
N SER A 260 6.02 41.51 -9.76
CA SER A 260 5.39 42.69 -9.17
C SER A 260 6.25 43.94 -9.36
N PHE A 261 5.61 45.11 -9.40
CA PHE A 261 6.27 46.41 -9.43
C PHE A 261 5.54 47.41 -8.52
N SER A 262 6.23 48.44 -8.03
CA SER A 262 5.62 49.44 -7.12
C SER A 262 5.68 50.85 -7.69
N GLN A 263 4.58 51.61 -7.59
CA GLN A 263 4.39 52.96 -8.16
C GLN A 263 4.52 53.03 -9.69
N SER A 264 5.70 52.79 -10.25
CA SER A 264 5.93 52.76 -11.68
C SER A 264 7.20 52.00 -12.03
N ALA A 265 7.19 51.27 -13.13
CA ALA A 265 8.38 50.59 -13.65
C ALA A 265 8.57 50.90 -15.15
N ASN A 266 9.83 51.02 -15.57
CA ASN A 266 10.19 51.26 -16.96
C ASN A 266 10.75 49.98 -17.60
N PHE A 267 10.10 49.51 -18.66
CA PHE A 267 10.54 48.39 -19.47
C PHE A 267 11.05 48.92 -20.82
N SER A 268 12.37 49.04 -20.99
CA SER A 268 12.98 49.45 -22.28
C SER A 268 12.36 50.72 -22.90
N GLY A 269 12.06 51.72 -22.09
CA GLY A 269 11.44 52.99 -22.49
C GLY A 269 9.91 53.03 -22.32
N LYS A 270 9.25 51.88 -22.13
CA LYS A 270 7.80 51.81 -21.88
C LYS A 270 7.52 51.81 -20.38
N GLN A 271 6.92 52.89 -19.89
CA GLN A 271 6.51 53.03 -18.50
C GLN A 271 5.15 52.37 -18.25
N ILE A 272 5.05 51.62 -17.15
CA ILE A 272 3.79 51.20 -16.54
C ILE A 272 3.66 51.86 -15.15
N THR A 273 2.43 52.14 -14.74
CA THR A 273 2.12 52.79 -13.47
C THR A 273 1.16 51.89 -12.69
N GLY A 274 1.45 51.76 -11.40
CA GLY A 274 0.63 51.01 -10.46
C GLY A 274 -0.42 51.90 -9.79
N ASP A 275 -1.41 51.29 -9.16
CA ASP A 275 -2.57 51.94 -8.55
C ASP A 275 -2.62 51.77 -7.02
N GLY A 276 -1.47 51.85 -6.35
CA GLY A 276 -1.40 51.81 -4.89
C GLY A 276 -0.26 50.94 -4.38
N GLY A 277 -0.58 49.71 -3.98
CA GLY A 277 0.40 48.73 -3.52
C GLY A 277 1.32 48.25 -4.66
N SER A 278 1.90 47.06 -4.50
CA SER A 278 2.59 46.43 -5.61
C SER A 278 1.57 45.90 -6.62
N ASP A 279 1.85 46.01 -7.91
CA ASP A 279 0.98 45.52 -8.98
C ASP A 279 1.67 44.48 -9.85
N VAL A 280 0.89 43.64 -10.51
CA VAL A 280 1.38 42.60 -11.43
C VAL A 280 1.90 43.25 -12.71
N PHE A 281 3.04 42.77 -13.23
CA PHE A 281 3.41 42.97 -14.63
C PHE A 281 3.50 41.64 -15.39
N ILE A 282 3.24 41.71 -16.69
CA ILE A 282 3.52 40.64 -17.65
C ILE A 282 4.18 41.29 -18.86
N ALA A 283 5.41 40.89 -19.18
CA ALA A 283 6.18 41.45 -20.28
C ALA A 283 6.64 40.35 -21.24
N LYS A 284 6.65 40.66 -22.53
CA LYS A 284 7.15 39.80 -23.61
C LYS A 284 8.37 40.44 -24.26
N TYR A 285 9.44 39.67 -24.40
CA TYR A 285 10.65 40.05 -25.14
C TYR A 285 10.84 39.14 -26.35
N ASP A 286 11.32 39.69 -27.47
CA ASP A 286 11.69 38.90 -28.63
C ASP A 286 13.02 38.15 -28.44
N LYS A 287 13.44 37.43 -29.47
CA LYS A 287 14.67 36.62 -29.46
C LYS A 287 15.97 37.42 -29.23
N ASP A 288 15.97 38.70 -29.55
CA ASP A 288 17.11 39.62 -29.46
C ASP A 288 17.02 40.50 -28.19
N GLY A 289 15.98 40.30 -27.37
CA GLY A 289 15.74 41.00 -26.11
C GLY A 289 15.01 42.34 -26.28
N SER A 290 14.41 42.62 -27.45
CA SER A 290 13.57 43.81 -27.61
C SER A 290 12.22 43.58 -26.94
N LEU A 291 11.72 44.57 -26.20
CA LEU A 291 10.38 44.50 -25.61
C LEU A 291 9.32 44.54 -26.72
N LEU A 292 8.47 43.51 -26.80
CA LEU A 292 7.31 43.49 -27.69
C LEU A 292 6.11 44.17 -27.04
N TRP A 293 5.80 43.80 -25.79
CA TRP A 293 4.77 44.46 -25.01
C TRP A 293 4.97 44.21 -23.51
N VAL A 294 4.38 45.08 -22.69
CA VAL A 294 4.20 44.91 -21.25
C VAL A 294 2.77 45.34 -20.88
N LYS A 295 2.18 44.61 -19.94
CA LYS A 295 0.85 44.86 -19.35
C LYS A 295 0.99 44.89 -17.84
N SER A 296 0.25 45.80 -17.19
CA SER A 296 0.05 45.79 -15.75
C SER A 296 -1.34 45.28 -15.40
N ALA A 297 -1.49 44.70 -14.21
CA ALA A 297 -2.77 44.35 -13.62
C ALA A 297 -2.69 44.50 -12.09
N GLY A 298 -3.78 44.95 -11.47
CA GLY A 298 -3.83 45.20 -10.03
C GLY A 298 -4.72 46.38 -9.66
N GLY A 299 -4.60 46.87 -8.43
CA GLY A 299 -5.41 47.95 -7.86
C GLY A 299 -4.78 48.56 -6.61
N SER A 300 -5.61 49.08 -5.70
CA SER A 300 -5.14 49.68 -4.44
C SER A 300 -4.52 48.69 -3.45
N GLY A 301 -4.69 47.40 -3.70
CA GLY A 301 -4.11 46.31 -2.92
C GLY A 301 -2.66 46.01 -3.27
N ALA A 302 -2.08 45.02 -2.58
CA ALA A 302 -0.86 44.38 -3.01
C ALA A 302 -1.20 43.16 -3.88
N ASP A 303 -0.69 43.17 -5.10
CA ASP A 303 -0.91 42.20 -6.16
C ASP A 303 0.45 41.77 -6.74
N ALA A 304 0.59 40.49 -7.07
CA ALA A 304 1.85 39.94 -7.55
C ALA A 304 1.67 38.76 -8.49
N GLY A 305 2.39 38.77 -9.61
CA GLY A 305 2.56 37.59 -10.46
C GLY A 305 3.48 36.57 -9.79
N ALA A 306 3.06 35.31 -9.72
CA ALA A 306 3.83 34.22 -9.12
C ALA A 306 4.49 33.32 -10.18
N ALA A 307 3.80 33.05 -11.28
CA ALA A 307 4.27 32.15 -12.33
C ALA A 307 3.74 32.54 -13.71
N VAL A 308 4.55 32.27 -14.75
CA VAL A 308 4.16 32.41 -16.14
C VAL A 308 4.57 31.17 -16.93
N SER A 309 3.70 30.72 -17.84
CA SER A 309 3.94 29.61 -18.75
C SER A 309 3.36 29.91 -20.13
N THR A 310 3.85 29.21 -21.15
CA THR A 310 3.43 29.39 -22.54
C THR A 310 3.14 28.07 -23.23
N ASP A 311 2.19 28.10 -24.16
CA ASP A 311 1.95 26.99 -25.06
C ASP A 311 2.70 27.14 -26.39
N GLN A 312 2.64 26.09 -27.21
CA GLN A 312 3.30 26.04 -28.52
C GLN A 312 2.74 27.05 -29.53
N ASN A 313 1.52 27.56 -29.30
CA ASN A 313 0.90 28.60 -30.13
C ASN A 313 1.30 30.02 -29.69
N GLY A 314 2.05 30.14 -28.60
CA GLY A 314 2.57 31.39 -28.06
C GLY A 314 1.60 32.16 -27.18
N TYR A 315 0.51 31.53 -26.73
CA TYR A 315 -0.34 32.10 -25.67
C TYR A 315 0.41 32.08 -24.34
N CYS A 316 0.14 33.08 -23.53
CA CYS A 316 0.75 33.28 -22.23
C CYS A 316 -0.28 33.02 -21.13
N TYR A 317 0.09 32.22 -20.14
CA TYR A 317 -0.71 31.92 -18.96
C TYR A 317 0.03 32.44 -17.74
N ALA A 318 -0.56 33.40 -17.02
CA ALA A 318 0.02 33.96 -15.81
C ALA A 318 -0.86 33.61 -14.61
N ALA A 319 -0.23 33.27 -13.49
CA ALA A 319 -0.90 33.04 -12.22
C ALA A 319 -0.26 33.88 -11.13
N GLY A 320 -1.06 34.36 -10.19
CA GLY A 320 -0.60 35.23 -9.10
C GLY A 320 -1.67 35.43 -8.04
N SER A 321 -1.39 36.33 -7.10
CA SER A 321 -2.33 36.72 -6.04
C SER A 321 -2.66 38.20 -6.15
N PHE A 322 -3.86 38.57 -5.71
CA PHE A 322 -4.33 39.96 -5.65
C PHE A 322 -5.15 40.21 -4.39
N SER A 323 -5.24 41.46 -3.94
CA SER A 323 -6.04 41.87 -2.78
C SER A 323 -7.00 43.00 -3.15
N GLN A 324 -8.07 43.16 -2.35
CA GLN A 324 -9.13 44.14 -2.64
C GLN A 324 -9.71 43.93 -4.07
N THR A 325 -9.90 44.99 -4.84
CA THR A 325 -10.34 44.91 -6.24
C THR A 325 -9.15 45.18 -7.16
N ALA A 326 -8.91 44.27 -8.11
CA ALA A 326 -7.82 44.34 -9.08
C ALA A 326 -8.34 44.34 -10.52
N ALA A 327 -7.74 45.20 -11.34
CA ALA A 327 -8.05 45.39 -12.75
C ALA A 327 -7.12 44.55 -13.63
N PHE A 328 -7.71 43.75 -14.53
CA PHE A 328 -7.02 43.01 -15.59
C PHE A 328 -7.53 43.51 -16.95
N GLY A 329 -6.94 44.60 -17.45
CA GLY A 329 -7.48 45.30 -18.61
C GLY A 329 -8.88 45.84 -18.31
N ASN A 330 -9.90 45.35 -19.04
CA ASN A 330 -11.29 45.74 -18.84
C ASN A 330 -12.06 44.85 -17.85
N VAL A 331 -11.43 43.79 -17.32
CA VAL A 331 -12.06 42.87 -16.37
C VAL A 331 -11.63 43.25 -14.96
N GLN A 332 -12.58 43.27 -14.02
CA GLN A 332 -12.33 43.54 -12.61
C GLN A 332 -12.60 42.28 -11.79
N LEU A 333 -11.71 41.97 -10.85
CA LEU A 333 -11.90 40.90 -9.88
C LEU A 333 -11.85 41.48 -8.47
N THR A 334 -12.66 40.97 -7.56
CA THR A 334 -12.69 41.40 -6.15
C THR A 334 -12.40 40.21 -5.24
N SER A 335 -11.36 40.34 -4.42
CA SER A 335 -10.94 39.34 -3.44
C SER A 335 -12.04 39.09 -2.43
N LYS A 336 -12.31 37.83 -2.12
CA LYS A 336 -13.27 37.38 -1.10
C LYS A 336 -12.65 37.34 0.29
N GLY A 337 -11.33 37.27 0.37
CA GLY A 337 -10.54 37.34 1.60
C GLY A 337 -9.49 38.44 1.56
N SER A 338 -8.38 38.23 2.29
CA SER A 338 -7.28 39.19 2.31
C SER A 338 -6.50 39.20 0.99
N THR A 339 -6.31 38.03 0.38
CA THR A 339 -5.71 37.86 -0.95
C THR A 339 -6.37 36.67 -1.63
N ASP A 340 -6.71 36.80 -2.91
CA ASP A 340 -7.23 35.72 -3.75
C ASP A 340 -6.28 35.46 -4.93
N ILE A 341 -6.46 34.32 -5.58
CA ILE A 341 -5.66 33.86 -6.72
C ILE A 341 -6.29 34.33 -8.03
N PHE A 342 -5.48 34.78 -8.98
CA PHE A 342 -5.88 34.93 -10.38
C PHE A 342 -5.10 33.96 -11.28
N ILE A 343 -5.75 33.53 -12.36
CA ILE A 343 -5.14 32.86 -13.51
C ILE A 343 -5.63 33.58 -14.76
N SER A 344 -4.73 34.11 -15.57
CA SER A 344 -5.04 34.85 -16.80
C SER A 344 -4.40 34.24 -18.02
N LYS A 345 -5.07 34.34 -19.17
CA LYS A 345 -4.56 33.95 -20.48
C LYS A 345 -4.51 35.16 -21.41
N TYR A 346 -3.37 35.35 -22.06
CA TYR A 346 -3.14 36.38 -23.07
C TYR A 346 -2.77 35.75 -24.41
N ASP A 347 -3.19 36.38 -25.50
CA ASP A 347 -2.67 36.07 -26.83
C ASP A 347 -1.23 36.57 -27.04
N LYS A 348 -0.65 36.19 -28.18
CA LYS A 348 0.73 36.55 -28.55
C LYS A 348 0.98 38.07 -28.64
N ASP A 349 -0.08 38.85 -28.83
CA ASP A 349 -0.06 40.31 -28.99
C ASP A 349 -0.37 41.05 -27.68
N GLY A 350 -0.66 40.31 -26.60
CA GLY A 350 -0.90 40.82 -25.26
C GLY A 350 -2.33 41.23 -24.98
N ASN A 351 -3.29 40.73 -25.76
CA ASN A 351 -4.71 40.89 -25.46
C ASN A 351 -5.14 39.84 -24.43
N LEU A 352 -5.83 40.28 -23.38
CA LEU A 352 -6.42 39.38 -22.38
C LEU A 352 -7.58 38.60 -23.01
N LEU A 353 -7.51 37.28 -22.99
CA LEU A 353 -8.57 36.39 -23.47
C LEU A 353 -9.55 36.04 -22.35
N TRP A 354 -9.01 35.69 -21.18
CA TRP A 354 -9.80 35.47 -19.97
C TRP A 354 -8.93 35.63 -18.73
N VAL A 355 -9.57 35.95 -17.61
CA VAL A 355 -9.00 35.87 -16.26
C VAL A 355 -10.00 35.17 -15.34
N LYS A 356 -9.50 34.27 -14.50
CA LYS A 356 -10.27 33.44 -13.58
C LYS A 356 -9.76 33.66 -12.16
N GLN A 357 -10.68 33.71 -11.20
CA GLN A 357 -10.40 33.89 -9.77
C GLN A 357 -10.60 32.58 -9.02
N ASN A 358 -9.73 32.29 -8.05
CA ASN A 358 -9.98 31.31 -7.00
C ASN A 358 -9.64 31.92 -5.65
N GLY A 359 -10.28 31.42 -4.60
CA GLY A 359 -9.99 31.85 -3.24
C GLY A 359 -11.17 31.70 -2.29
N GLY A 360 -10.86 31.60 -1.00
CA GLY A 360 -11.77 31.52 0.12
C GLY A 360 -11.93 32.88 0.81
N THR A 361 -12.25 32.86 2.10
CA THR A 361 -12.45 34.08 2.90
C THR A 361 -11.16 34.57 3.59
N PHE A 362 -10.03 33.89 3.35
CA PHE A 362 -8.73 34.16 3.98
C PHE A 362 -7.67 34.51 2.92
N GLY A 363 -6.39 34.42 3.25
CA GLY A 363 -5.30 34.73 2.33
C GLY A 363 -4.84 33.52 1.53
N ASP A 364 -4.94 33.62 0.22
CA ASP A 364 -4.64 32.56 -0.74
C ASP A 364 -3.48 32.92 -1.67
N GLU A 365 -2.78 31.89 -2.16
CA GLU A 365 -1.49 32.05 -2.84
C GLU A 365 -1.40 31.18 -4.11
N ALA A 366 -1.11 31.81 -5.25
CA ALA A 366 -0.72 31.08 -6.46
C ALA A 366 0.76 30.69 -6.37
N LEU A 367 1.09 29.44 -6.75
CA LEU A 367 2.47 28.94 -6.68
C LEU A 367 3.10 28.71 -8.05
N SER A 368 2.34 28.09 -8.97
CA SER A 368 2.88 27.69 -10.27
C SER A 368 1.78 27.57 -11.31
N VAL A 369 2.16 27.69 -12.59
CA VAL A 369 1.30 27.43 -13.74
C VAL A 369 2.12 26.75 -14.84
N ALA A 370 1.54 25.76 -15.51
CA ALA A 370 2.12 25.11 -16.67
C ALA A 370 1.06 24.99 -17.77
N ALA A 371 1.35 25.49 -18.96
CA ALA A 371 0.50 25.38 -20.13
C ALA A 371 0.62 24.00 -20.77
N ASP A 372 -0.47 23.50 -21.35
CA ASP A 372 -0.44 22.35 -22.24
C ASP A 372 -0.31 22.79 -23.70
N GLY A 373 0.01 21.85 -24.60
CA GLY A 373 0.10 22.12 -26.04
C GLY A 373 -1.23 22.44 -26.73
N ASN A 374 -2.36 22.38 -26.00
CA ASN A 374 -3.72 22.41 -26.55
C ASN A 374 -4.53 23.64 -26.11
N GLY A 375 -3.88 24.69 -25.61
CA GLY A 375 -4.55 25.93 -25.25
C GLY A 375 -5.15 25.94 -23.83
N SER A 376 -4.71 25.04 -22.96
CA SER A 376 -5.10 25.00 -21.54
C SER A 376 -3.87 25.19 -20.64
N CYS A 377 -4.10 25.34 -19.34
CA CYS A 377 -3.05 25.29 -18.34
C CYS A 377 -3.50 24.57 -17.07
N ILE A 378 -2.51 24.19 -16.26
CA ILE A 378 -2.72 23.68 -14.92
C ILE A 378 -1.99 24.60 -13.95
N SER A 379 -2.67 25.05 -12.91
CA SER A 379 -2.08 25.87 -11.86
C SER A 379 -2.10 25.15 -10.52
N VAL A 380 -1.02 25.32 -9.76
CA VAL A 380 -0.90 24.92 -8.36
C VAL A 380 -1.08 26.15 -7.49
N TYR A 381 -1.97 26.07 -6.52
CA TYR A 381 -2.26 27.17 -5.59
C TYR A 381 -2.64 26.65 -4.21
N LYS A 382 -2.63 27.55 -3.22
CA LYS A 382 -2.99 27.29 -1.83
C LYS A 382 -4.23 28.07 -1.44
N ILE A 383 -5.23 27.39 -0.89
CA ILE A 383 -6.39 28.04 -0.25
C ILE A 383 -6.31 27.82 1.26
N THR A 384 -6.51 28.89 2.03
CA THR A 384 -6.53 28.89 3.49
C THR A 384 -7.96 28.71 4.00
N ALA A 385 -8.23 27.67 4.79
CA ALA A 385 -9.59 27.29 5.21
C ALA A 385 -10.00 27.84 6.60
N GLY A 386 -9.10 28.47 7.36
CA GLY A 386 -9.33 28.90 8.73
C GLY A 386 -8.48 30.11 9.17
N SER A 387 -8.75 30.63 10.37
CA SER A 387 -8.03 31.77 10.96
C SER A 387 -6.63 31.41 11.48
N GLU A 388 -6.29 30.13 11.55
CA GLU A 388 -4.98 29.65 11.98
C GLU A 388 -4.07 29.42 10.76
N THR A 389 -2.79 29.78 10.88
CA THR A 389 -1.82 29.81 9.76
C THR A 389 -1.48 28.44 9.15
N TRP A 390 -1.92 27.34 9.78
CA TRP A 390 -1.57 25.96 9.44
C TRP A 390 -2.65 25.25 8.59
N ASP A 391 -3.80 25.88 8.35
CA ASP A 391 -4.91 25.33 7.55
C ASP A 391 -4.77 25.67 6.06
N LYS A 392 -3.62 25.35 5.45
CA LYS A 392 -3.36 25.61 4.01
C LYS A 392 -3.39 24.35 3.17
N TYR A 393 -4.22 24.37 2.13
CA TYR A 393 -4.44 23.22 1.26
C TYR A 393 -3.89 23.48 -0.13
N SER A 394 -3.06 22.59 -0.67
CA SER A 394 -2.62 22.65 -2.07
C SER A 394 -3.65 22.03 -3.02
N TYR A 395 -3.96 22.75 -4.10
CA TYR A 395 -4.87 22.34 -5.15
C TYR A 395 -4.20 22.39 -6.52
N LEU A 396 -4.64 21.51 -7.42
CA LEU A 396 -4.39 21.60 -8.85
C LEU A 396 -5.69 22.00 -9.54
N GLY A 397 -5.68 23.09 -10.28
CA GLY A 397 -6.80 23.51 -11.13
C GLY A 397 -6.41 23.44 -12.60
N LYS A 398 -7.23 22.77 -13.44
CA LYS A 398 -7.08 22.76 -14.89
C LYS A 398 -7.97 23.85 -15.49
N TYR A 399 -7.42 24.70 -16.34
CA TYR A 399 -8.10 25.82 -16.97
C TYR A 399 -7.97 25.71 -18.48
N SER A 400 -9.10 25.55 -19.17
CA SER A 400 -9.17 25.54 -20.63
C SER A 400 -10.10 26.65 -21.13
N ASP A 401 -10.03 26.93 -22.43
CA ASP A 401 -11.03 27.75 -23.12
C ASP A 401 -12.38 27.03 -23.10
N ALA A 402 -13.47 27.80 -23.08
CA ALA A 402 -14.81 27.25 -23.22
C ALA A 402 -14.95 26.56 -24.59
N ARG A 403 -15.33 25.29 -24.60
CA ARG A 403 -15.55 24.48 -25.80
C ARG A 403 -17.00 24.02 -25.80
N LEU A 404 -17.72 24.32 -26.87
CA LEU A 404 -19.08 23.85 -27.11
C LEU A 404 -19.22 23.60 -28.61
N VAL A 405 -19.42 22.34 -29.00
CA VAL A 405 -19.48 21.93 -30.42
C VAL A 405 -20.70 21.06 -30.63
N LEU A 406 -21.56 21.42 -31.58
CA LEU A 406 -22.74 20.67 -31.95
C LEU A 406 -22.35 19.52 -32.90
N LEU A 407 -22.82 18.32 -32.58
CA LEU A 407 -22.57 17.12 -33.38
C LEU A 407 -23.81 16.69 -34.19
N SER A 408 -25.00 16.87 -33.63
CA SER A 408 -26.27 16.52 -34.28
C SER A 408 -27.38 17.48 -33.84
N PRO A 409 -28.29 17.92 -34.75
CA PRO A 409 -28.30 17.60 -36.18
C PRO A 409 -27.08 18.19 -36.91
N SER A 410 -26.59 17.47 -37.91
CA SER A 410 -25.44 17.89 -38.72
C SER A 410 -25.84 18.68 -39.98
N GLY A 411 -27.11 18.58 -40.40
CA GLY A 411 -27.68 19.20 -41.59
C GLY A 411 -28.28 18.16 -42.54
N SER A 412 -29.25 18.59 -43.35
CA SER A 412 -30.03 17.80 -44.32
C SER A 412 -30.97 16.72 -43.76
N GLU A 413 -31.02 16.54 -42.44
CA GLU A 413 -31.93 15.59 -41.82
C GLU A 413 -33.40 15.98 -42.02
N GLN A 414 -34.28 14.98 -41.95
CA GLN A 414 -35.73 15.20 -41.92
C GLN A 414 -36.29 14.73 -40.58
N TRP A 415 -36.71 15.68 -39.76
CA TRP A 415 -37.41 15.44 -38.51
C TRP A 415 -38.92 15.46 -38.73
N ARG A 416 -39.65 14.62 -38.00
CA ARG A 416 -41.12 14.60 -38.01
C ARG A 416 -41.64 15.28 -36.75
N ALA A 417 -42.56 16.22 -36.91
CA ALA A 417 -43.21 16.91 -35.78
C ALA A 417 -43.82 15.90 -34.80
N GLY A 418 -43.67 16.16 -33.50
CA GLY A 418 -44.17 15.29 -32.43
C GLY A 418 -43.33 14.05 -32.14
N THR A 419 -42.30 13.73 -32.94
CA THR A 419 -41.34 12.66 -32.61
C THR A 419 -40.26 13.16 -31.65
N LYS A 420 -39.56 12.24 -30.97
CA LYS A 420 -38.38 12.60 -30.18
C LYS A 420 -37.13 12.50 -31.05
N GLN A 421 -36.28 13.51 -30.97
CA GLN A 421 -35.00 13.56 -31.67
C GLN A 421 -33.91 14.00 -30.69
N ASN A 422 -32.69 13.48 -30.89
CA ASN A 422 -31.56 13.82 -30.05
C ASN A 422 -30.74 14.95 -30.68
N VAL A 423 -30.52 16.00 -29.89
CA VAL A 423 -29.47 17.00 -30.16
C VAL A 423 -28.25 16.56 -29.37
N SER A 424 -27.07 16.45 -30.00
CA SER A 424 -25.84 16.00 -29.35
C SER A 424 -24.69 16.97 -29.55
N TRP A 425 -23.77 17.03 -28.61
CA TRP A 425 -22.67 17.99 -28.56
C TRP A 425 -21.43 17.43 -27.83
N THR A 426 -20.30 18.12 -27.96
CA THR A 426 -19.16 17.99 -27.04
C THR A 426 -18.93 19.33 -26.33
N THR A 427 -18.71 19.30 -25.01
CA THR A 427 -18.44 20.51 -24.24
C THR A 427 -17.62 20.24 -22.98
N ASN A 428 -16.91 21.26 -22.50
CA ASN A 428 -16.32 21.33 -21.16
C ASN A 428 -17.10 22.29 -20.23
N LEU A 429 -18.33 22.66 -20.60
CA LEU A 429 -19.22 23.55 -19.85
C LEU A 429 -20.33 22.75 -19.15
N ASP A 430 -20.78 23.24 -18.00
CA ASP A 430 -21.77 22.55 -17.16
C ASP A 430 -23.19 22.68 -17.69
N LYS A 431 -23.49 23.75 -18.43
CA LYS A 431 -24.84 24.04 -18.94
C LYS A 431 -24.86 24.28 -20.43
N VAL A 432 -25.90 23.75 -21.08
CA VAL A 432 -26.19 23.94 -22.51
C VAL A 432 -27.64 24.37 -22.68
N ILE A 433 -27.86 25.43 -23.45
CA ILE A 433 -29.16 25.89 -23.90
C ILE A 433 -29.31 25.48 -25.37
N ILE A 434 -30.47 24.94 -25.73
CA ILE A 434 -30.80 24.48 -27.08
C ILE A 434 -31.94 25.34 -27.63
N GLU A 435 -31.72 25.90 -28.81
CA GLU A 435 -32.67 26.78 -29.49
C GLU A 435 -32.93 26.29 -30.92
N LEU A 436 -34.15 26.44 -31.40
CA LEU A 436 -34.56 26.10 -32.76
C LEU A 436 -34.95 27.36 -33.53
N SER A 437 -34.38 27.49 -34.73
CA SER A 437 -34.91 28.37 -35.76
C SER A 437 -35.66 27.56 -36.81
N THR A 438 -36.76 28.10 -37.33
CA THR A 438 -37.52 27.52 -38.46
C THR A 438 -37.45 28.38 -39.72
N ASN A 439 -36.65 29.45 -39.69
CA ASN A 439 -36.52 30.44 -40.75
C ASN A 439 -35.04 30.82 -40.98
N GLY A 440 -34.17 29.81 -41.00
CA GLY A 440 -32.76 29.96 -41.36
C GLY A 440 -31.93 30.81 -40.39
N GLY A 441 -32.28 30.84 -39.11
CA GLY A 441 -31.53 31.54 -38.06
C GLY A 441 -31.97 32.99 -37.80
N THR A 442 -33.02 33.47 -38.45
CA THR A 442 -33.51 34.85 -38.27
C THR A 442 -34.31 35.04 -36.97
N THR A 443 -35.09 34.04 -36.56
CA THR A 443 -35.73 34.00 -35.23
C THR A 443 -35.48 32.66 -34.53
N TRP A 444 -35.40 32.67 -33.21
CA TRP A 444 -35.08 31.51 -32.38
C TRP A 444 -36.18 31.24 -31.36
N VAL A 445 -36.39 29.97 -31.04
CA VAL A 445 -37.30 29.48 -30.01
C VAL A 445 -36.52 28.59 -29.05
N ASP A 446 -36.54 28.92 -27.78
CA ASP A 446 -35.91 28.12 -26.73
C ASP A 446 -36.62 26.76 -26.63
N LEU A 447 -35.87 25.67 -26.88
CA LEU A 447 -36.36 24.32 -26.67
C LEU A 447 -36.07 23.83 -25.25
N THR A 448 -35.12 24.47 -24.57
CA THR A 448 -34.75 24.17 -23.18
C THR A 448 -34.73 25.48 -22.37
N PRO A 449 -35.90 25.95 -21.88
CA PRO A 449 -36.00 27.20 -21.11
C PRO A 449 -35.17 27.17 -19.83
N THR A 450 -34.94 25.97 -19.29
CA THR A 450 -33.94 25.70 -18.26
C THR A 450 -32.72 25.04 -18.91
N PRO A 451 -31.49 25.52 -18.65
CA PRO A 451 -30.29 24.93 -19.24
C PRO A 451 -30.15 23.44 -18.88
N VAL A 452 -29.75 22.65 -19.88
CA VAL A 452 -29.49 21.21 -19.76
C VAL A 452 -28.08 21.00 -19.21
N ASN A 453 -27.86 19.93 -18.44
CA ASN A 453 -26.53 19.56 -18.00
C ASN A 453 -25.64 19.20 -19.21
N GLY A 454 -24.59 19.99 -19.44
CA GLY A 454 -23.68 19.86 -20.58
C GLY A 454 -22.91 18.54 -20.59
N SER A 455 -22.68 17.92 -19.43
CA SER A 455 -22.01 16.62 -19.32
C SER A 455 -22.81 15.45 -19.92
N LEU A 456 -24.11 15.63 -20.18
CA LEU A 456 -24.93 14.60 -20.85
C LEU A 456 -24.50 14.35 -22.30
N GLY A 457 -23.84 15.33 -22.95
CA GLY A 457 -23.42 15.26 -24.36
C GLY A 457 -24.58 15.12 -25.36
N SER A 458 -25.82 15.01 -24.88
CA SER A 458 -27.01 14.94 -25.71
C SER A 458 -28.28 15.25 -24.91
N TYR A 459 -29.33 15.65 -25.62
CA TYR A 459 -30.66 15.86 -25.08
C TYR A 459 -31.73 15.37 -26.05
N SER A 460 -32.63 14.54 -25.54
CA SER A 460 -33.77 14.03 -26.31
C SER A 460 -34.94 15.00 -26.19
N LEU A 461 -35.22 15.74 -27.27
CA LEU A 461 -36.31 16.73 -27.31
C LEU A 461 -37.47 16.26 -28.19
N SER A 462 -38.68 16.68 -27.83
CA SER A 462 -39.86 16.47 -28.68
C SER A 462 -39.87 17.55 -29.76
N VAL A 463 -39.84 17.14 -31.02
CA VAL A 463 -39.78 18.05 -32.17
C VAL A 463 -41.05 18.90 -32.21
N PRO A 464 -40.95 20.23 -32.12
CA PRO A 464 -42.12 21.11 -32.14
C PRO A 464 -42.94 20.93 -33.41
N ASN A 465 -44.26 21.08 -33.31
CA ASN A 465 -45.17 21.04 -34.47
C ASN A 465 -45.12 22.35 -35.28
N LYS A 466 -43.94 22.62 -35.86
CA LYS A 466 -43.66 23.77 -36.73
C LYS A 466 -42.90 23.30 -37.98
N PRO A 467 -43.60 22.72 -38.96
CA PRO A 467 -42.96 22.24 -40.18
C PRO A 467 -42.26 23.37 -40.94
N SER A 468 -41.05 23.12 -41.40
CA SER A 468 -40.26 24.05 -42.22
C SER A 468 -39.09 23.31 -42.88
N ALA A 469 -38.67 23.75 -44.06
CA ALA A 469 -37.48 23.25 -44.75
C ALA A 469 -36.18 23.97 -44.34
N ASN A 470 -36.28 25.02 -43.52
CA ASN A 470 -35.18 25.91 -43.17
C ASN A 470 -34.90 25.88 -41.66
N CYS A 471 -34.85 24.70 -41.06
CA CYS A 471 -34.62 24.54 -39.63
C CYS A 471 -33.12 24.53 -39.28
N ILE A 472 -32.76 25.14 -38.15
CA ILE A 472 -31.39 25.16 -37.60
C ILE A 472 -31.49 25.01 -36.08
N ILE A 473 -30.62 24.19 -35.48
CA ILE A 473 -30.41 24.13 -34.03
C ILE A 473 -29.19 25.00 -33.69
N ARG A 474 -29.32 25.80 -32.63
CA ARG A 474 -28.20 26.46 -31.96
C ARG A 474 -28.05 25.88 -30.56
N ILE A 475 -26.81 25.63 -30.17
CA ILE A 475 -26.45 25.41 -28.78
C ILE A 475 -25.65 26.60 -28.27
N SER A 476 -25.89 27.00 -27.03
CA SER A 476 -25.15 28.04 -26.33
C SER A 476 -24.98 27.66 -24.86
N SER A 477 -24.15 28.38 -24.11
CA SER A 477 -24.01 28.17 -22.67
C SER A 477 -24.10 29.49 -21.89
N PRO A 478 -24.88 29.54 -20.80
CA PRO A 478 -24.86 30.69 -19.90
C PRO A 478 -23.58 30.77 -19.08
N ASP A 479 -22.82 29.66 -18.96
CA ASP A 479 -21.56 29.62 -18.21
C ASP A 479 -20.42 30.30 -18.98
N SER A 480 -20.59 30.50 -20.29
CA SER A 480 -19.68 31.29 -21.13
C SER A 480 -20.46 32.11 -22.16
N PRO A 481 -20.91 33.33 -21.79
CA PRO A 481 -21.67 34.21 -22.68
C PRO A 481 -20.86 34.53 -23.95
N GLY A 482 -21.28 33.97 -25.08
CA GLY A 482 -20.59 34.10 -26.38
C GLY A 482 -20.16 32.77 -27.01
N SER A 483 -20.08 31.68 -26.24
CA SER A 483 -19.89 30.34 -26.79
C SER A 483 -21.20 29.81 -27.35
N ALA A 484 -21.28 29.69 -28.67
CA ALA A 484 -22.40 29.08 -29.37
C ALA A 484 -21.93 28.32 -30.63
N ASP A 485 -22.69 27.30 -31.00
CA ASP A 485 -22.49 26.55 -32.25
C ASP A 485 -23.85 26.23 -32.90
N THR A 486 -23.86 26.06 -34.22
CA THR A 486 -25.09 25.86 -35.01
C THR A 486 -25.00 24.65 -35.93
N SER A 487 -26.10 23.94 -36.10
CA SER A 487 -26.22 22.86 -37.09
C SER A 487 -26.19 23.38 -38.52
N GLY A 488 -26.01 22.46 -39.48
CA GLY A 488 -26.48 22.67 -40.85
C GLY A 488 -28.02 22.80 -40.93
N VAL A 489 -28.53 23.21 -42.09
CA VAL A 489 -29.98 23.36 -42.33
C VAL A 489 -30.64 21.98 -42.46
N PHE A 490 -31.73 21.73 -41.73
CA PHE A 490 -32.53 20.50 -41.78
C PHE A 490 -34.04 20.81 -41.95
N THR A 491 -34.87 19.78 -42.13
CA THR A 491 -36.33 19.93 -42.38
C THR A 491 -37.17 19.33 -41.25
N ILE A 492 -38.26 20.00 -40.83
CA ILE A 492 -39.33 19.44 -39.99
C ILE A 492 -40.60 19.22 -40.84
N THR A 493 -41.22 18.04 -40.75
CA THR A 493 -42.43 17.62 -41.49
C THR A 493 -43.66 17.41 -40.58
N ASN A 494 -44.89 17.39 -41.13
CA ASN A 494 -46.15 17.26 -40.38
C ASN A 494 -46.34 15.92 -39.64
N SER A 495 -47.09 15.94 -38.54
CA SER A 495 -47.48 14.76 -37.74
C SER A 495 -48.93 14.36 -38.02
N ALA A 496 -49.18 13.17 -38.57
CA ALA A 496 -50.50 12.55 -38.66
C ALA A 496 -50.41 11.15 -38.02
N VAL A 497 -51.18 10.88 -36.96
CA VAL A 497 -51.13 9.60 -36.21
C VAL A 497 -52.52 8.95 -36.25
N PRO A 498 -52.61 7.68 -36.68
CA PRO A 498 -52.58 6.57 -35.71
C PRO A 498 -51.51 5.55 -36.09
N ALA A 499 -50.44 5.45 -35.30
CA ALA A 499 -49.39 4.49 -35.50
C ALA A 499 -48.88 3.97 -34.15
N ILE A 500 -48.67 2.67 -34.10
CA ILE A 500 -47.75 2.07 -33.13
C ILE A 500 -46.36 2.60 -33.50
N VAL A 501 -45.56 2.99 -32.53
CA VAL A 501 -44.16 3.39 -32.75
C VAL A 501 -43.30 2.63 -31.77
N ILE A 502 -42.42 1.76 -32.26
CA ILE A 502 -41.46 1.04 -31.44
C ILE A 502 -40.45 2.05 -30.89
N THR A 503 -40.30 2.07 -29.57
CA THR A 503 -39.36 2.96 -28.88
C THR A 503 -38.11 2.23 -28.42
N SER A 504 -38.14 0.90 -28.29
CA SER A 504 -36.95 0.07 -28.10
C SER A 504 -37.26 -1.41 -28.42
N PRO A 505 -36.36 -2.15 -29.08
CA PRO A 505 -35.15 -1.65 -29.70
C PRO A 505 -35.51 -0.86 -30.96
N ASN A 506 -34.87 0.28 -31.18
CA ASN A 506 -35.13 1.14 -32.34
C ASN A 506 -33.87 1.44 -33.18
N GLY A 507 -32.74 0.81 -32.84
CA GLY A 507 -31.50 0.91 -33.59
C GLY A 507 -30.26 0.96 -32.71
N SER A 508 -29.19 0.33 -33.20
CA SER A 508 -27.85 0.34 -32.59
C SER A 508 -27.72 -0.35 -31.22
N GLU A 509 -28.84 -0.80 -30.62
CA GLU A 509 -28.78 -1.60 -29.41
C GLU A 509 -28.03 -2.91 -29.64
N LYS A 510 -27.35 -3.35 -28.59
CA LYS A 510 -26.61 -4.61 -28.53
C LYS A 510 -27.14 -5.39 -27.35
N TRP A 511 -27.91 -6.43 -27.64
CA TRP A 511 -28.56 -7.26 -26.62
C TRP A 511 -27.84 -8.59 -26.55
N GLN A 512 -27.55 -9.06 -25.33
CA GLN A 512 -26.83 -10.32 -25.14
C GLN A 512 -27.81 -11.49 -25.05
N ILE A 513 -27.42 -12.66 -25.56
CA ILE A 513 -28.20 -13.90 -25.48
C ILE A 513 -28.62 -14.19 -24.04
N GLY A 514 -29.90 -14.53 -23.83
CA GLY A 514 -30.46 -14.87 -22.52
C GLY A 514 -30.73 -13.67 -21.61
N ALA A 515 -30.35 -12.44 -22.00
CA ALA A 515 -30.71 -11.24 -21.25
C ALA A 515 -32.20 -10.91 -21.39
N GLU A 516 -32.80 -10.36 -20.34
CA GLU A 516 -34.17 -9.83 -20.38
C GLU A 516 -34.14 -8.34 -20.76
N HIS A 517 -34.81 -7.99 -21.85
CA HIS A 517 -34.99 -6.61 -22.28
C HIS A 517 -36.47 -6.29 -22.46
N ASN A 518 -36.83 -5.02 -22.24
CA ASN A 518 -38.17 -4.55 -22.54
C ASN A 518 -38.22 -4.08 -23.99
N ILE A 519 -39.07 -4.72 -24.79
CA ILE A 519 -39.53 -4.18 -26.06
C ILE A 519 -40.59 -3.13 -25.72
N THR A 520 -40.39 -1.87 -26.10
CA THR A 520 -41.27 -0.76 -25.75
C THR A 520 -41.84 -0.09 -26.98
N TRP A 521 -43.03 0.48 -26.84
CA TRP A 521 -43.70 1.22 -27.91
C TRP A 521 -44.60 2.31 -27.37
N SER A 522 -44.99 3.23 -28.25
CA SER A 522 -46.13 4.12 -28.04
C SER A 522 -47.25 3.72 -28.99
N ALA A 523 -48.50 3.73 -28.51
CA ALA A 523 -49.68 3.42 -29.32
C ALA A 523 -50.83 4.35 -28.95
N ALA A 524 -51.55 4.85 -29.95
CA ALA A 524 -52.70 5.73 -29.75
C ALA A 524 -54.01 4.97 -29.42
N SER A 525 -54.10 3.67 -29.76
CA SER A 525 -55.24 2.80 -29.49
C SER A 525 -55.04 2.02 -28.17
N THR A 526 -55.87 2.27 -27.17
CA THR A 526 -55.72 1.71 -25.81
C THR A 526 -56.42 0.36 -25.61
N GLY A 527 -57.16 -0.14 -26.61
CA GLY A 527 -57.99 -1.36 -26.51
C GLY A 527 -57.59 -2.54 -27.40
N SER A 528 -56.58 -2.41 -28.26
CA SER A 528 -56.18 -3.47 -29.20
C SER A 528 -55.13 -4.43 -28.59
N LYS A 529 -55.08 -5.64 -29.16
CA LYS A 529 -54.03 -6.62 -28.92
C LYS A 529 -52.96 -6.49 -30.00
N LEU A 530 -51.71 -6.60 -29.61
CA LEU A 530 -50.55 -6.47 -30.48
C LEU A 530 -49.82 -7.80 -30.63
N SER A 531 -49.35 -8.06 -31.85
CA SER A 531 -48.38 -9.10 -32.16
C SER A 531 -46.98 -8.49 -32.20
N ILE A 532 -46.03 -9.12 -31.50
CA ILE A 532 -44.61 -8.76 -31.48
C ILE A 532 -43.83 -9.89 -32.15
N GLU A 533 -43.05 -9.54 -33.16
CA GLU A 533 -42.26 -10.46 -33.96
C GLU A 533 -40.80 -9.99 -34.02
N TYR A 534 -39.88 -10.94 -34.18
CA TYR A 534 -38.44 -10.73 -34.27
C TYR A 534 -37.90 -11.38 -35.53
N THR A 535 -36.86 -10.77 -36.11
CA THR A 535 -36.16 -11.34 -37.27
C THR A 535 -34.67 -11.41 -36.99
N LYS A 536 -34.00 -12.42 -37.54
CA LYS A 536 -32.55 -12.60 -37.53
C LYS A 536 -31.89 -12.26 -38.87
N ASP A 537 -32.67 -12.00 -39.91
CA ASP A 537 -32.23 -11.95 -41.31
C ASP A 537 -32.68 -10.68 -42.04
N GLY A 538 -32.77 -9.58 -41.29
CA GLY A 538 -33.13 -8.26 -41.82
C GLY A 538 -34.60 -8.13 -42.22
N GLY A 539 -35.46 -9.08 -41.84
CA GLY A 539 -36.89 -9.08 -42.12
C GLY A 539 -37.32 -10.02 -43.24
N SER A 540 -36.44 -10.90 -43.70
CA SER A 540 -36.76 -11.94 -44.71
C SER A 540 -37.64 -13.03 -44.12
N SER A 541 -37.46 -13.35 -42.83
CA SER A 541 -38.32 -14.21 -42.01
C SER A 541 -38.58 -13.57 -40.65
N TRP A 542 -39.73 -13.91 -40.04
CA TRP A 542 -40.20 -13.35 -38.77
C TRP A 542 -40.62 -14.48 -37.82
N GLU A 543 -40.05 -14.49 -36.63
CA GLU A 543 -40.38 -15.37 -35.52
C GLU A 543 -41.33 -14.64 -34.55
N LEU A 544 -42.40 -15.30 -34.14
CA LEU A 544 -43.38 -14.72 -33.22
C LEU A 544 -42.84 -14.74 -31.78
N ILE A 545 -42.79 -13.58 -31.12
CA ILE A 545 -42.46 -13.46 -29.69
C ILE A 545 -43.74 -13.60 -28.85
N SER A 546 -44.80 -12.89 -29.24
CA SER A 546 -46.10 -12.89 -28.56
C SER A 546 -47.18 -12.36 -29.50
N ASP A 547 -48.42 -12.84 -29.39
CA ASP A 547 -49.55 -12.47 -30.27
C ASP A 547 -50.70 -11.75 -29.55
N SER A 548 -50.59 -11.51 -28.24
CA SER A 548 -51.74 -11.11 -27.40
C SER A 548 -51.39 -10.05 -26.36
N VAL A 549 -50.37 -9.23 -26.66
CA VAL A 549 -49.88 -8.15 -25.80
C VAL A 549 -50.86 -6.98 -25.81
N SER A 550 -51.18 -6.40 -24.64
CA SER A 550 -52.08 -5.24 -24.59
C SER A 550 -51.37 -4.00 -25.13
N ALA A 551 -51.97 -3.28 -26.08
CA ALA A 551 -51.39 -2.06 -26.63
C ALA A 551 -51.11 -0.99 -25.55
N SER A 552 -51.95 -0.95 -24.51
CA SER A 552 -51.81 -0.06 -23.35
C SER A 552 -50.67 -0.41 -22.39
N SER A 553 -50.05 -1.59 -22.50
CA SER A 553 -48.93 -1.96 -21.65
C SER A 553 -47.66 -1.17 -21.97
N ALA A 554 -47.54 -0.62 -23.20
CA ALA A 554 -46.40 0.14 -23.72
C ALA A 554 -45.02 -0.56 -23.64
N SER A 555 -44.99 -1.81 -23.16
CA SER A 555 -43.80 -2.59 -22.89
C SER A 555 -44.12 -4.08 -22.83
N TYR A 556 -43.20 -4.90 -23.32
CA TYR A 556 -43.20 -6.35 -23.22
C TYR A 556 -41.80 -6.82 -22.86
N LYS A 557 -41.68 -7.58 -21.77
CA LYS A 557 -40.41 -8.16 -21.35
C LYS A 557 -40.10 -9.40 -22.18
N TRP A 558 -38.97 -9.38 -22.88
CA TRP A 558 -38.51 -10.43 -23.77
C TRP A 558 -37.15 -10.97 -23.33
N THR A 559 -37.02 -12.29 -23.28
CA THR A 559 -35.73 -12.99 -23.12
C THR A 559 -35.14 -13.23 -24.50
N VAL A 560 -33.94 -12.70 -24.73
CA VAL A 560 -33.26 -12.77 -26.03
C VAL A 560 -32.89 -14.23 -26.37
N PRO A 561 -33.27 -14.75 -27.55
CA PRO A 561 -33.04 -16.14 -27.96
C PRO A 561 -31.55 -16.46 -28.17
N GLU A 562 -31.21 -17.76 -28.19
CA GLU A 562 -29.84 -18.30 -28.19
C GLU A 562 -29.02 -18.11 -29.48
N ASP A 563 -29.59 -17.48 -30.51
CA ASP A 563 -28.92 -17.27 -31.79
C ASP A 563 -28.36 -15.84 -31.91
N THR A 564 -27.10 -15.71 -32.31
CA THR A 564 -26.51 -14.39 -32.62
C THR A 564 -26.92 -13.90 -34.00
N SER A 565 -27.14 -12.59 -34.13
CA SER A 565 -27.32 -11.95 -35.43
C SER A 565 -27.05 -10.45 -35.35
N THR A 566 -26.53 -9.88 -36.44
CA THR A 566 -26.36 -8.43 -36.61
C THR A 566 -27.46 -7.79 -37.44
N GLN A 567 -28.45 -8.58 -37.89
CA GLN A 567 -29.54 -8.15 -38.76
C GLN A 567 -30.89 -8.19 -38.05
N CYS A 568 -30.90 -7.94 -36.75
CA CYS A 568 -32.10 -8.05 -35.95
C CYS A 568 -33.04 -6.86 -36.10
N ARG A 569 -34.35 -7.12 -36.19
CA ARG A 569 -35.40 -6.10 -36.07
C ARG A 569 -36.57 -6.65 -35.23
N ILE A 570 -37.30 -5.73 -34.61
CA ILE A 570 -38.60 -6.01 -33.99
C ILE A 570 -39.69 -5.42 -34.88
N ARG A 571 -40.80 -6.14 -35.03
CA ARG A 571 -42.04 -5.65 -35.63
C ARG A 571 -43.16 -5.77 -34.62
N ILE A 572 -43.95 -4.72 -34.49
CA ILE A 572 -45.18 -4.71 -33.68
C ILE A 572 -46.35 -4.38 -34.59
N ARG A 573 -47.39 -5.20 -34.57
CA ARG A 573 -48.57 -5.09 -35.43
C ARG A 573 -49.84 -5.07 -34.59
N ASP A 574 -50.78 -4.21 -34.95
CA ASP A 574 -52.14 -4.23 -34.39
C ASP A 574 -52.92 -5.43 -34.94
N ASN A 575 -53.46 -6.27 -34.06
CA ASN A 575 -54.20 -7.46 -34.46
C ASN A 575 -55.57 -7.14 -35.08
N SER A 576 -56.15 -5.98 -34.78
CA SER A 576 -57.44 -5.53 -35.31
C SER A 576 -57.31 -4.81 -36.66
N ASN A 577 -56.12 -4.30 -36.98
CA ASN A 577 -55.82 -3.68 -38.27
C ASN A 577 -54.36 -3.95 -38.69
N ALA A 578 -54.16 -4.95 -39.56
CA ALA A 578 -52.84 -5.38 -40.01
C ALA A 578 -52.05 -4.32 -40.79
N ALA A 579 -52.68 -3.22 -41.22
CA ALA A 579 -52.02 -2.06 -41.83
C ALA A 579 -51.41 -1.09 -40.81
N VAL A 580 -51.77 -1.23 -39.52
CA VAL A 580 -51.18 -0.47 -38.40
C VAL A 580 -50.08 -1.34 -37.79
N TYR A 581 -48.85 -1.09 -38.22
CA TYR A 581 -47.67 -1.75 -37.68
C TYR A 581 -46.50 -0.78 -37.68
N ASP A 582 -45.48 -1.14 -36.92
CA ASP A 582 -44.18 -0.50 -36.98
C ASP A 582 -43.07 -1.54 -36.91
N ILE A 583 -41.92 -1.18 -37.45
CA ILE A 583 -40.69 -1.98 -37.45
C ILE A 583 -39.61 -1.08 -36.90
N SER A 584 -38.76 -1.60 -36.01
CA SER A 584 -37.62 -0.87 -35.46
C SER A 584 -36.86 -0.16 -36.58
N ASP A 585 -36.59 1.13 -36.42
CA ASP A 585 -36.06 2.02 -37.47
C ASP A 585 -34.74 1.49 -38.05
N ASN A 586 -33.82 1.06 -37.18
CA ASN A 586 -32.56 0.46 -37.58
C ASN A 586 -32.38 -0.98 -37.03
N LEU A 587 -31.32 -1.63 -37.51
CA LEU A 587 -30.90 -2.93 -37.01
C LEU A 587 -30.39 -2.81 -35.56
N PHE A 588 -30.72 -3.79 -34.73
CA PHE A 588 -30.03 -4.05 -33.48
C PHE A 588 -29.24 -5.36 -33.59
N LYS A 589 -28.35 -5.61 -32.64
CA LYS A 589 -27.50 -6.81 -32.63
C LYS A 589 -27.85 -7.71 -31.45
N VAL A 590 -27.95 -9.01 -31.70
CA VAL A 590 -27.92 -10.05 -30.66
C VAL A 590 -26.52 -10.64 -30.61
N LEU A 591 -25.86 -10.51 -29.47
CA LEU A 591 -24.45 -10.83 -29.23
C LEU A 591 -24.31 -12.01 -28.26
N PRO A 592 -23.18 -12.72 -28.27
CA PRO A 592 -22.95 -13.82 -27.33
C PRO A 592 -22.86 -13.35 -25.87
N THR A 593 -23.05 -14.29 -24.95
CA THR A 593 -22.94 -14.05 -23.50
C THR A 593 -21.84 -14.91 -22.91
N PRO A 594 -20.67 -14.34 -22.58
CA PRO A 594 -19.66 -15.02 -21.78
C PRO A 594 -20.23 -15.45 -20.42
N LYS A 595 -19.88 -16.65 -19.95
CA LYS A 595 -20.34 -17.19 -18.66
C LYS A 595 -19.18 -17.64 -17.79
N ILE A 596 -19.06 -17.07 -16.60
CA ILE A 596 -18.05 -17.50 -15.62
C ILE A 596 -18.54 -18.77 -14.91
N LEU A 597 -17.69 -19.78 -14.89
CA LEU A 597 -17.96 -21.10 -14.31
C LEU A 597 -17.30 -21.25 -12.93
N PHE A 598 -16.14 -20.62 -12.71
CA PHE A 598 -15.45 -20.63 -11.43
C PHE A 598 -14.45 -19.45 -11.30
N PRO A 599 -14.31 -18.83 -10.12
CA PRO A 599 -15.30 -18.80 -9.04
C PRO A 599 -16.59 -18.14 -9.53
N GLY A 600 -17.74 -18.61 -9.06
CA GLY A 600 -19.06 -18.10 -9.47
C GLY A 600 -20.22 -18.50 -8.56
N LYS A 601 -19.96 -19.25 -7.49
CA LYS A 601 -20.92 -19.63 -6.46
C LYS A 601 -20.63 -18.92 -5.15
N ALA A 602 -21.66 -18.69 -4.34
CA ALA A 602 -21.51 -18.11 -3.00
C ALA A 602 -20.61 -18.93 -2.07
N SER A 603 -20.51 -20.24 -2.29
CA SER A 603 -19.61 -21.14 -1.57
C SER A 603 -18.15 -21.08 -2.02
N ASP A 604 -17.87 -20.46 -3.17
CA ASP A 604 -16.50 -20.44 -3.68
C ASP A 604 -15.64 -19.53 -2.81
N THR A 605 -14.47 -20.06 -2.43
CA THR A 605 -13.54 -19.41 -1.52
C THR A 605 -12.15 -19.41 -2.12
N LEU A 606 -11.53 -18.24 -2.24
CA LEU A 606 -10.14 -18.08 -2.65
C LEU A 606 -9.28 -17.56 -1.49
N VAL A 607 -7.98 -17.80 -1.57
CA VAL A 607 -6.99 -17.33 -0.60
C VAL A 607 -6.10 -16.30 -1.28
N ILE A 608 -5.80 -15.19 -0.61
CA ILE A 608 -4.86 -14.19 -1.14
C ILE A 608 -3.45 -14.78 -1.30
N ALA A 609 -2.68 -14.18 -2.20
CA ALA A 609 -1.30 -14.58 -2.52
C ALA A 609 -1.16 -16.05 -2.98
N ASP A 610 -2.25 -16.64 -3.49
CA ASP A 610 -2.29 -17.98 -4.06
C ASP A 610 -2.72 -17.91 -5.54
N TYR A 611 -2.25 -18.87 -6.34
CA TYR A 611 -2.67 -19.01 -7.74
C TYR A 611 -3.96 -19.82 -7.81
N LYS A 612 -4.98 -19.25 -8.43
CA LYS A 612 -6.29 -19.89 -8.64
C LYS A 612 -6.69 -19.80 -10.10
N GLU A 613 -7.25 -20.88 -10.64
CA GLU A 613 -7.84 -20.84 -11.97
C GLU A 613 -9.15 -20.09 -11.95
N ILE A 614 -9.35 -19.19 -12.91
CA ILE A 614 -10.66 -18.67 -13.31
C ILE A 614 -11.11 -19.50 -14.51
N LYS A 615 -12.34 -20.01 -14.51
CA LYS A 615 -12.92 -20.81 -15.59
C LYS A 615 -14.16 -20.14 -16.15
N TRP A 616 -14.33 -20.18 -17.46
CA TRP A 616 -15.49 -19.60 -18.15
C TRP A 616 -15.85 -20.38 -19.43
N SER A 617 -16.98 -20.01 -20.03
CA SER A 617 -17.41 -20.42 -21.36
C SER A 617 -17.72 -19.18 -22.18
N ALA A 618 -17.03 -18.98 -23.30
CA ALA A 618 -17.23 -17.85 -24.22
C ALA A 618 -16.98 -18.29 -25.67
N PRO A 619 -17.79 -19.22 -26.23
CA PRO A 619 -17.47 -19.93 -27.48
C PRO A 619 -17.46 -19.05 -28.73
N LEU A 620 -18.02 -17.85 -28.67
CA LEU A 620 -18.15 -16.91 -29.79
C LEU A 620 -17.33 -15.63 -29.59
N VAL A 621 -16.47 -15.59 -28.56
CA VAL A 621 -15.54 -14.50 -28.29
C VAL A 621 -14.13 -15.00 -28.59
N LYS A 622 -13.27 -14.16 -29.17
CA LYS A 622 -11.88 -14.52 -29.48
C LYS A 622 -10.96 -14.25 -28.29
N THR A 623 -11.03 -13.04 -27.75
CA THR A 623 -10.11 -12.57 -26.71
C THR A 623 -10.86 -11.80 -25.64
N VAL A 624 -10.39 -11.90 -24.39
CA VAL A 624 -11.09 -11.33 -23.23
C VAL A 624 -10.16 -10.59 -22.29
N ASP A 625 -10.73 -9.61 -21.60
CA ASP A 625 -10.19 -9.03 -20.38
C ASP A 625 -10.93 -9.56 -19.15
N LEU A 626 -10.18 -9.83 -18.09
CA LEU A 626 -10.68 -10.37 -16.82
C LEU A 626 -10.60 -9.28 -15.75
N PHE A 627 -11.65 -9.15 -14.95
CA PHE A 627 -11.75 -8.18 -13.87
C PHE A 627 -12.27 -8.85 -12.60
N TYR A 628 -11.88 -8.33 -11.44
CA TYR A 628 -12.45 -8.71 -10.16
C TYR A 628 -12.91 -7.47 -9.39
N SER A 629 -13.97 -7.63 -8.61
CA SER A 629 -14.50 -6.63 -7.70
C SER A 629 -14.42 -7.14 -6.27
N ARG A 630 -14.41 -6.23 -5.31
CA ARG A 630 -14.42 -6.53 -3.87
C ARG A 630 -15.63 -5.95 -3.14
N ASP A 631 -16.48 -5.24 -3.86
CA ASP A 631 -17.56 -4.40 -3.33
C ASP A 631 -18.90 -4.65 -4.04
N LYS A 632 -19.12 -5.90 -4.49
CA LYS A 632 -20.28 -6.33 -5.27
C LYS A 632 -20.47 -5.55 -6.58
N GLY A 633 -19.36 -5.34 -7.30
CA GLY A 633 -19.36 -4.77 -8.65
C GLY A 633 -19.47 -3.26 -8.73
N LYS A 634 -19.28 -2.53 -7.62
CA LYS A 634 -19.23 -1.04 -7.64
C LYS A 634 -17.91 -0.54 -8.21
N SER A 635 -16.81 -1.26 -7.94
CA SER A 635 -15.50 -1.04 -8.53
C SER A 635 -14.91 -2.35 -9.06
N TRP A 636 -14.10 -2.25 -10.11
CA TRP A 636 -13.52 -3.39 -10.84
C TRP A 636 -12.03 -3.18 -11.07
N ASP A 637 -11.23 -4.13 -10.63
CA ASP A 637 -9.78 -4.20 -10.82
C ASP A 637 -9.47 -5.19 -11.97
N LYS A 638 -8.71 -4.77 -12.98
CA LYS A 638 -8.30 -5.65 -14.09
C LYS A 638 -7.25 -6.68 -13.63
N ILE A 639 -7.47 -7.96 -13.94
CA ILE A 639 -6.64 -9.09 -13.58
C ILE A 639 -5.45 -9.23 -14.54
N ASN A 640 -5.69 -9.34 -15.84
CA ASN A 640 -4.67 -9.48 -16.89
C ASN A 640 -4.07 -8.12 -17.30
N LYS A 641 -3.73 -7.27 -16.31
CA LYS A 641 -3.20 -5.92 -16.56
C LYS A 641 -1.68 -5.88 -16.78
N TYR A 642 -0.95 -6.86 -16.25
CA TYR A 642 0.50 -6.91 -16.38
C TYR A 642 0.86 -7.49 -17.76
N TYR A 643 1.75 -6.81 -18.49
CA TYR A 643 2.23 -7.19 -19.82
C TYR A 643 1.21 -7.14 -20.98
N ASN A 644 0.03 -6.53 -20.80
CA ASN A 644 -1.05 -6.52 -21.80
C ASN A 644 -1.34 -7.93 -22.35
N GLU A 645 -1.40 -8.92 -21.45
CA GLU A 645 -1.58 -10.31 -21.83
C GLU A 645 -2.91 -10.51 -22.55
N VAL A 646 -2.82 -11.00 -23.79
CA VAL A 646 -3.97 -11.38 -24.61
C VAL A 646 -4.48 -12.72 -24.11
N VAL A 647 -5.68 -12.73 -23.52
CA VAL A 647 -6.31 -13.96 -23.02
C VAL A 647 -7.21 -14.54 -24.08
N ASP A 648 -6.86 -15.73 -24.57
CA ASP A 648 -7.63 -16.50 -25.55
C ASP A 648 -8.94 -17.00 -24.91
N ALA A 649 -10.08 -16.45 -25.33
CA ALA A 649 -11.37 -16.72 -24.70
C ALA A 649 -11.86 -18.18 -24.88
N PRO A 650 -11.66 -18.85 -26.04
CA PRO A 650 -11.94 -20.27 -26.22
C PRO A 650 -11.19 -21.21 -25.28
N LYS A 651 -10.03 -20.80 -24.72
CA LYS A 651 -9.28 -21.61 -23.74
C LYS A 651 -10.09 -21.87 -22.47
N GLY A 652 -11.02 -20.97 -22.12
CA GLY A 652 -11.95 -21.13 -21.00
C GLY A 652 -11.31 -21.16 -19.61
N THR A 653 -10.01 -20.87 -19.48
CA THR A 653 -9.30 -20.82 -18.20
C THR A 653 -8.16 -19.80 -18.17
N TYR A 654 -7.92 -19.18 -17.01
CA TYR A 654 -6.83 -18.25 -16.73
C TYR A 654 -6.27 -18.46 -15.33
N SER A 655 -4.94 -18.49 -15.18
CA SER A 655 -4.28 -18.61 -13.88
C SER A 655 -4.15 -17.24 -13.22
N TRP A 656 -4.92 -17.00 -12.17
CA TRP A 656 -4.96 -15.73 -11.45
C TRP A 656 -4.17 -15.82 -10.14
N PHE A 657 -3.16 -14.97 -9.99
CA PHE A 657 -2.54 -14.72 -8.69
C PHE A 657 -3.42 -13.75 -7.88
N VAL A 658 -4.09 -14.26 -6.85
CA VAL A 658 -5.03 -13.46 -6.05
C VAL A 658 -4.26 -12.39 -5.25
N PRO A 659 -4.54 -11.08 -5.41
CA PRO A 659 -3.72 -10.03 -4.81
C PRO A 659 -3.70 -10.05 -3.28
N ALA A 660 -2.54 -9.77 -2.69
CA ALA A 660 -2.27 -9.83 -1.25
C ALA A 660 -2.93 -8.72 -0.39
N ILE A 661 -3.83 -7.91 -0.96
CA ILE A 661 -4.25 -6.62 -0.37
C ILE A 661 -5.73 -6.53 0.02
N SER A 662 -6.50 -7.65 0.02
CA SER A 662 -7.90 -7.56 0.44
C SER A 662 -8.65 -8.89 0.58
N THR A 663 -9.08 -9.14 1.81
CA THR A 663 -10.17 -10.08 2.11
C THR A 663 -11.52 -9.42 1.90
N SER A 664 -12.47 -10.10 1.26
CA SER A 664 -13.85 -9.64 1.11
C SER A 664 -14.79 -10.83 0.89
N ASP A 665 -16.00 -10.77 1.45
CA ASP A 665 -17.12 -11.69 1.22
C ASP A 665 -18.03 -11.24 0.05
N SER A 666 -17.62 -10.16 -0.61
CA SER A 666 -18.38 -9.41 -1.58
C SER A 666 -17.65 -9.37 -2.94
N CYS A 667 -16.84 -10.40 -3.22
CA CYS A 667 -16.05 -10.46 -4.44
C CYS A 667 -16.88 -10.92 -5.64
N MET A 668 -16.66 -10.30 -6.80
CA MET A 668 -17.28 -10.70 -8.07
C MET A 668 -16.21 -10.78 -9.16
N LEU A 669 -16.47 -11.58 -10.21
CA LEU A 669 -15.64 -11.58 -11.41
C LEU A 669 -16.44 -11.08 -12.61
N LYS A 670 -15.73 -10.46 -13.54
CA LYS A 670 -16.24 -10.00 -14.83
C LYS A 670 -15.27 -10.40 -15.93
N ILE A 671 -15.81 -10.87 -17.04
CA ILE A 671 -15.08 -11.20 -18.27
C ILE A 671 -15.65 -10.36 -19.40
N VAL A 672 -14.82 -9.68 -20.18
CA VAL A 672 -15.23 -8.70 -21.20
C VAL A 672 -14.54 -9.03 -22.51
N ASP A 673 -15.25 -9.05 -23.63
CA ASP A 673 -14.66 -9.14 -24.96
C ASP A 673 -13.80 -7.90 -25.25
N THR A 674 -12.56 -8.12 -25.70
CA THR A 674 -11.65 -7.02 -26.03
C THR A 674 -12.05 -6.27 -27.30
N GLU A 675 -12.79 -6.89 -28.22
CA GLU A 675 -13.24 -6.25 -29.46
C GLU A 675 -14.55 -5.46 -29.26
N ASP A 676 -15.38 -5.84 -28.27
CA ASP A 676 -16.64 -5.17 -27.95
C ASP A 676 -16.96 -5.22 -26.46
N ALA A 677 -16.66 -4.14 -25.73
CA ALA A 677 -16.86 -4.09 -24.27
C ALA A 677 -18.32 -4.29 -23.81
N THR A 678 -19.29 -4.25 -24.72
CA THR A 678 -20.70 -4.57 -24.42
C THR A 678 -20.99 -6.07 -24.35
N VAL A 679 -20.04 -6.91 -24.78
CA VAL A 679 -20.08 -8.37 -24.65
C VAL A 679 -19.32 -8.75 -23.40
N PHE A 680 -20.04 -9.00 -22.30
CA PHE A 680 -19.43 -9.37 -21.03
C PHE A 680 -20.25 -10.41 -20.27
N GLY A 681 -19.62 -11.02 -19.27
CA GLY A 681 -20.24 -11.93 -18.31
C GLY A 681 -19.80 -11.61 -16.90
N GLU A 682 -20.71 -11.68 -15.93
CA GLU A 682 -20.42 -11.49 -14.52
C GLU A 682 -20.81 -12.73 -13.70
N THR A 683 -20.19 -12.90 -12.53
CA THR A 683 -20.60 -13.91 -11.56
C THR A 683 -21.98 -13.57 -10.99
N ALA A 684 -22.91 -14.52 -10.99
CA ALA A 684 -24.27 -14.30 -10.47
C ALA A 684 -24.32 -14.08 -8.95
N ASN A 685 -23.34 -14.61 -8.21
CA ASN A 685 -23.24 -14.47 -6.76
C ASN A 685 -21.84 -13.98 -6.38
N ALA A 686 -21.76 -13.24 -5.27
CA ALA A 686 -20.47 -12.90 -4.69
C ALA A 686 -19.77 -14.14 -4.11
N PHE A 687 -18.47 -14.26 -4.29
CA PHE A 687 -17.60 -15.26 -3.66
C PHE A 687 -16.72 -14.61 -2.60
N THR A 688 -16.00 -15.41 -1.82
CA THR A 688 -15.18 -14.89 -0.70
C THR A 688 -13.69 -15.05 -0.94
N ILE A 689 -12.89 -14.04 -0.55
CA ILE A 689 -11.43 -14.08 -0.51
C ILE A 689 -10.95 -13.93 0.95
N TYR A 690 -10.12 -14.86 1.45
CA TYR A 690 -9.57 -14.84 2.81
C TYR A 690 -8.04 -14.70 2.86
N ASN A 691 -7.56 -14.32 4.05
CA ASN A 691 -6.15 -14.44 4.41
C ASN A 691 -5.76 -15.91 4.65
N PRO A 692 -4.52 -16.30 4.35
CA PRO A 692 -4.01 -17.61 4.74
C PRO A 692 -3.93 -17.72 6.28
N ILE A 693 -4.17 -18.93 6.80
CA ILE A 693 -3.73 -19.32 8.13
C ILE A 693 -2.29 -19.81 7.97
N THR A 694 -1.39 -19.41 8.87
CA THR A 694 -0.01 -19.95 8.88
C THR A 694 0.32 -20.45 10.27
N ILE A 695 0.63 -21.75 10.40
CA ILE A 695 1.10 -22.32 11.66
C ILE A 695 2.58 -21.99 11.81
N THR A 696 2.95 -21.32 12.90
CA THR A 696 4.33 -20.91 13.19
C THR A 696 5.03 -21.87 14.17
N TYR A 697 4.27 -22.62 14.98
CA TYR A 697 4.78 -23.71 15.82
C TYR A 697 3.68 -24.74 16.12
N PRO A 698 3.97 -26.06 16.08
CA PRO A 698 5.26 -26.68 15.75
C PRO A 698 5.56 -26.66 14.25
N LYS A 699 6.84 -26.78 13.89
CA LYS A 699 7.35 -26.88 12.53
C LYS A 699 7.79 -28.31 12.22
N ALA A 700 8.06 -28.57 10.94
CA ALA A 700 8.59 -29.85 10.48
C ALA A 700 9.83 -30.26 11.29
N GLY A 701 9.82 -31.49 11.81
CA GLY A 701 10.94 -32.06 12.58
C GLY A 701 11.04 -31.65 14.05
N ASP A 702 10.18 -30.76 14.55
CA ASP A 702 10.13 -30.44 15.98
C ASP A 702 9.80 -31.70 16.81
N THR A 703 10.31 -31.77 18.04
CA THR A 703 10.05 -32.87 18.96
C THR A 703 9.40 -32.35 20.24
N LEU A 704 8.14 -32.72 20.45
CA LEU A 704 7.35 -32.37 21.63
C LEU A 704 7.35 -33.56 22.60
N GLN A 705 7.53 -33.30 23.90
CA GLN A 705 7.52 -34.35 24.92
C GLN A 705 6.11 -34.57 25.47
N ALA A 706 5.67 -35.83 25.53
CA ALA A 706 4.41 -36.21 26.14
C ALA A 706 4.35 -35.79 27.63
N GLY A 707 3.21 -35.24 28.04
CA GLY A 707 2.96 -34.74 29.39
C GLY A 707 3.48 -33.33 29.66
N ASN A 708 4.17 -32.68 28.71
CA ASN A 708 4.66 -31.31 28.83
C ASN A 708 3.72 -30.30 28.12
N PHE A 709 3.88 -29.02 28.45
CA PHE A 709 3.10 -27.90 27.92
C PHE A 709 3.88 -27.20 26.79
N TYR A 710 3.22 -26.99 25.64
CA TYR A 710 3.79 -26.27 24.51
C TYR A 710 2.82 -25.23 23.96
N ASP A 711 3.32 -24.03 23.67
CA ASP A 711 2.53 -22.97 23.04
C ASP A 711 2.46 -23.18 21.52
N LEU A 712 1.32 -23.67 21.03
CA LEU A 712 1.02 -23.70 19.61
C LEU A 712 0.82 -22.27 19.12
N THR A 713 1.45 -21.90 18.00
CA THR A 713 1.37 -20.53 17.48
C THR A 713 1.00 -20.49 16.01
N TRP A 714 0.26 -19.46 15.61
CA TRP A 714 -0.15 -19.25 14.22
C TRP A 714 -0.43 -17.77 13.92
N THR A 715 -0.53 -17.40 12.64
CA THR A 715 -1.10 -16.14 12.18
C THR A 715 -2.44 -16.41 11.49
N ALA A 716 -3.47 -15.63 11.83
CA ALA A 716 -4.83 -15.78 11.29
C ALA A 716 -5.57 -14.43 11.30
N ASN A 717 -5.41 -13.65 10.23
CA ASN A 717 -5.97 -12.30 10.15
C ASN A 717 -7.44 -12.29 9.75
N LYS A 718 -8.29 -11.63 10.55
CA LYS A 718 -9.76 -11.51 10.35
C LYS A 718 -10.54 -12.83 10.39
N ILE A 719 -9.98 -13.88 11.00
CA ILE A 719 -10.74 -15.09 11.36
C ILE A 719 -11.24 -14.90 12.79
N LYS A 720 -12.54 -15.14 13.06
CA LYS A 720 -13.08 -14.93 14.41
C LYS A 720 -12.73 -16.08 15.35
N SER A 721 -12.89 -17.30 14.86
CA SER A 721 -12.66 -18.51 15.63
C SER A 721 -12.04 -19.62 14.79
N ILE A 722 -11.18 -20.41 15.42
CA ILE A 722 -10.51 -21.55 14.81
C ILE A 722 -10.77 -22.83 15.60
N LYS A 723 -10.57 -23.96 14.92
CA LYS A 723 -10.51 -25.31 15.47
C LYS A 723 -9.09 -25.84 15.28
N ILE A 724 -8.54 -26.44 16.32
CA ILE A 724 -7.20 -27.00 16.38
C ILE A 724 -7.32 -28.50 16.58
N GLU A 725 -6.75 -29.27 15.67
CA GLU A 725 -6.75 -30.73 15.69
C GLU A 725 -5.34 -31.25 15.41
N TYR A 726 -5.05 -32.47 15.86
CA TYR A 726 -3.83 -33.17 15.49
C TYR A 726 -4.13 -34.60 15.06
N SER A 727 -3.26 -35.18 14.25
CA SER A 727 -3.38 -36.57 13.80
C SER A 727 -2.09 -37.34 14.07
N VAL A 728 -2.22 -38.59 14.50
CA VAL A 728 -1.09 -39.47 14.86
C VAL A 728 -0.97 -40.66 13.89
N LEU A 729 -0.79 -40.43 12.59
CA LEU A 729 -0.71 -41.53 11.61
C LEU A 729 0.27 -41.29 10.47
N GLY A 730 0.94 -42.36 10.04
CA GLY A 730 1.89 -42.31 8.94
C GLY A 730 1.29 -42.57 7.55
N PRO A 731 1.85 -41.96 6.48
CA PRO A 731 1.83 -42.66 5.18
C PRO A 731 3.19 -42.70 4.45
N ALA A 732 3.62 -43.90 4.04
CA ALA A 732 4.39 -44.05 2.80
C ALA A 732 3.87 -45.20 1.91
N SER A 733 2.87 -46.00 2.34
CA SER A 733 2.38 -47.15 1.56
C SER A 733 0.87 -47.17 1.28
N CYS A 734 0.15 -46.05 1.39
CA CYS A 734 -1.22 -45.92 0.85
C CYS A 734 -1.26 -45.47 -0.64
N TYR A 735 -0.12 -45.52 -1.33
CA TYR A 735 -0.01 -45.32 -2.79
C TYR A 735 0.28 -46.63 -3.50
N ALA A 736 -0.69 -47.54 -3.55
CA ALA A 736 -0.88 -48.50 -4.63
C ALA A 736 -2.11 -49.37 -4.34
N GLN A 737 -3.04 -49.39 -5.29
CA GLN A 737 -4.24 -50.22 -5.40
C GLN A 737 -5.57 -49.62 -4.89
N TYR A 738 -6.43 -49.37 -5.87
CA TYR A 738 -7.90 -49.28 -5.75
C TYR A 738 -8.52 -50.68 -5.84
N PRO A 739 -9.69 -50.97 -5.22
CA PRO A 739 -10.54 -50.11 -4.39
C PRO A 739 -10.49 -50.45 -2.88
N ALA A 740 -10.76 -49.45 -2.04
CA ALA A 740 -10.60 -49.45 -0.59
C ALA A 740 -11.81 -50.01 0.19
N PRO A 741 -11.58 -50.74 1.30
CA PRO A 741 -12.45 -50.74 2.47
C PRO A 741 -11.97 -49.71 3.52
N SER A 742 -12.91 -49.29 4.35
CA SER A 742 -12.87 -48.20 5.33
C SER A 742 -11.96 -48.43 6.55
N ASP A 743 -11.68 -47.31 7.25
CA ASP A 743 -11.29 -47.17 8.68
C ASP A 743 -9.77 -47.13 9.01
N HIS A 744 -9.19 -46.16 9.72
CA HIS A 744 -9.58 -44.85 10.26
C HIS A 744 -8.29 -44.02 10.40
N CYS A 745 -8.34 -42.73 10.05
CA CYS A 745 -7.36 -41.77 10.56
C CYS A 745 -7.91 -41.08 11.82
N ASP A 746 -7.39 -41.37 13.01
CA ASP A 746 -7.84 -40.69 14.23
C ASP A 746 -7.30 -39.25 14.24
N THR A 747 -8.10 -38.33 13.70
CA THR A 747 -7.97 -36.90 13.94
C THR A 747 -8.53 -36.60 15.32
N LEU A 748 -7.69 -36.12 16.22
CA LEU A 748 -8.03 -35.84 17.61
C LEU A 748 -8.17 -34.33 17.82
N LEU A 749 -9.28 -33.93 18.44
CA LEU A 749 -9.56 -32.54 18.76
C LEU A 749 -8.67 -32.06 19.90
N ILE A 750 -7.92 -30.98 19.68
CA ILE A 750 -7.24 -30.25 20.77
C ILE A 750 -8.21 -29.24 21.37
N LYS A 751 -8.80 -28.39 20.51
CA LYS A 751 -9.75 -27.37 20.93
C LYS A 751 -10.58 -26.85 19.76
N GLU A 752 -11.83 -26.50 20.03
CA GLU A 752 -12.71 -25.79 19.08
C GLU A 752 -13.09 -24.42 19.64
N ASN A 753 -13.45 -23.49 18.76
CA ASN A 753 -13.84 -22.11 19.07
C ASN A 753 -12.76 -21.31 19.81
N VAL A 754 -11.48 -21.55 19.49
CA VAL A 754 -10.38 -20.71 19.96
C VAL A 754 -10.47 -19.37 19.21
N ARG A 755 -10.45 -18.25 19.93
CA ARG A 755 -10.42 -16.92 19.31
C ARG A 755 -9.14 -16.80 18.47
N ALA A 756 -9.26 -16.50 17.17
CA ALA A 756 -8.12 -16.66 16.26
C ALA A 756 -6.97 -15.67 16.55
N LEU A 757 -7.29 -14.48 17.10
CA LEU A 757 -6.35 -13.49 17.61
C LEU A 757 -6.91 -12.77 18.87
N PRO A 758 -6.10 -12.55 19.91
CA PRO A 758 -6.36 -11.52 20.93
C PRO A 758 -6.50 -10.14 20.27
N TYR A 759 -7.32 -9.26 20.85
CA TYR A 759 -7.77 -7.98 20.26
C TYR A 759 -6.64 -7.06 19.71
N ASP A 760 -5.38 -7.25 20.12
CA ASP A 760 -4.22 -6.45 19.70
C ASP A 760 -2.96 -7.26 19.30
N ALA A 761 -3.04 -8.59 19.11
CA ALA A 761 -1.84 -9.42 18.88
C ALA A 761 -1.67 -9.84 17.40
N ALA A 762 -0.43 -9.76 16.89
CA ALA A 762 -0.05 -10.22 15.54
C ALA A 762 0.06 -11.76 15.42
N LEU A 763 -0.02 -12.49 16.55
CA LEU A 763 0.19 -13.93 16.65
C LEU A 763 -0.87 -14.55 17.57
N GLY A 764 -1.50 -15.63 17.14
CA GLY A 764 -2.38 -16.46 17.96
C GLY A 764 -1.58 -17.51 18.73
N ILE A 765 -1.97 -17.79 19.97
CA ILE A 765 -1.29 -18.73 20.87
C ILE A 765 -2.32 -19.63 21.57
N TYR A 766 -2.04 -20.93 21.63
CA TYR A 766 -2.78 -21.89 22.45
C TYR A 766 -1.82 -22.86 23.14
N THR A 767 -1.81 -22.86 24.48
CA THR A 767 -1.01 -23.80 25.27
C THR A 767 -1.63 -25.20 25.22
N TRP A 768 -0.92 -26.12 24.57
CA TRP A 768 -1.30 -27.51 24.43
C TRP A 768 -0.57 -28.39 25.46
N ILE A 769 -1.33 -29.17 26.22
CA ILE A 769 -0.80 -30.28 27.02
C ILE A 769 -0.70 -31.49 26.11
N VAL A 770 0.53 -31.92 25.83
CA VAL A 770 0.76 -33.00 24.86
C VAL A 770 0.35 -34.34 25.51
N PRO A 771 -0.61 -35.08 24.93
CA PRO A 771 -1.08 -36.34 25.52
C PRO A 771 -0.05 -37.46 25.39
N ASP A 772 -0.21 -38.53 26.18
CA ASP A 772 0.65 -39.73 26.21
C ASP A 772 0.49 -40.64 24.99
N ASN A 773 0.62 -40.06 23.80
CA ASN A 773 0.45 -40.71 22.50
C ASN A 773 1.71 -40.47 21.65
N ALA A 774 2.84 -41.03 22.09
CA ALA A 774 4.10 -40.90 21.38
C ALA A 774 3.99 -41.40 19.93
N SER A 775 4.38 -40.56 18.98
CA SER A 775 4.31 -40.85 17.55
C SER A 775 5.41 -40.10 16.80
N PRO A 776 6.15 -40.77 15.91
CA PRO A 776 7.13 -40.11 15.04
C PRO A 776 6.48 -39.33 13.88
N ARG A 777 5.15 -39.36 13.75
CA ARG A 777 4.42 -38.86 12.59
C ARG A 777 3.16 -38.14 13.05
N VAL A 778 3.33 -36.88 13.42
CA VAL A 778 2.25 -36.02 13.89
C VAL A 778 2.10 -34.83 12.97
N ARG A 779 0.87 -34.44 12.71
CA ARG A 779 0.54 -33.17 12.04
C ARG A 779 -0.48 -32.40 12.84
N LEU A 780 -0.34 -31.09 12.84
CA LEU A 780 -1.29 -30.16 13.44
C LEU A 780 -2.09 -29.50 12.33
N LYS A 781 -3.40 -29.44 12.48
CA LYS A 781 -4.32 -28.73 11.58
C LYS A 781 -5.03 -27.62 12.34
N ILE A 782 -4.98 -26.41 11.79
CA ILE A 782 -5.74 -25.26 12.28
C ILE A 782 -6.69 -24.81 11.17
N MET A 783 -7.98 -24.71 11.48
CA MET A 783 -9.02 -24.41 10.50
C MET A 783 -10.01 -23.37 11.02
N ASN A 784 -10.53 -22.53 10.13
CA ASN A 784 -11.59 -21.58 10.45
C ASN A 784 -12.90 -22.34 10.75
N VAL A 785 -13.54 -22.03 11.87
CA VAL A 785 -14.82 -22.65 12.26
C VAL A 785 -15.95 -22.24 11.32
N GLU A 786 -15.96 -20.96 10.90
CA GLU A 786 -17.01 -20.43 10.01
C GLU A 786 -16.88 -20.97 8.58
N ASN A 787 -15.67 -21.33 8.16
CA ASN A 787 -15.39 -21.92 6.85
C ASN A 787 -14.25 -22.95 6.93
N PRO A 788 -14.58 -24.25 7.11
CA PRO A 788 -13.61 -25.35 7.20
C PRO A 788 -12.65 -25.51 6.03
N LEU A 789 -12.95 -24.91 4.87
CA LEU A 789 -12.07 -24.92 3.69
C LEU A 789 -10.85 -24.01 3.85
N VAL A 790 -10.89 -23.07 4.80
CA VAL A 790 -9.74 -22.22 5.16
C VAL A 790 -9.00 -22.88 6.31
N TYR A 791 -7.92 -23.58 6.00
CA TYR A 791 -7.10 -24.27 6.99
C TYR A 791 -5.61 -24.23 6.64
N ALA A 792 -4.79 -24.47 7.66
CA ALA A 792 -3.37 -24.78 7.54
C ALA A 792 -3.09 -26.12 8.22
N GLU A 793 -2.14 -26.86 7.68
CA GLU A 793 -1.65 -28.12 8.24
C GLU A 793 -0.13 -28.06 8.28
N THR A 794 0.49 -28.52 9.36
CA THR A 794 1.94 -28.61 9.46
C THR A 794 2.46 -29.79 8.65
N ASP A 795 3.72 -29.72 8.23
CA ASP A 795 4.51 -30.91 7.95
C ASP A 795 4.68 -31.79 9.21
N GLN A 796 5.24 -32.99 9.03
CA GLN A 796 5.37 -33.96 10.12
C GLN A 796 6.33 -33.47 11.23
N PHE A 797 5.88 -33.54 12.47
CA PHE A 797 6.68 -33.39 13.69
C PHE A 797 6.54 -34.64 14.59
N VAL A 798 7.31 -34.70 15.67
CA VAL A 798 7.41 -35.86 16.55
C VAL A 798 6.81 -35.55 17.92
N ILE A 799 6.00 -36.47 18.45
CA ILE A 799 5.73 -36.56 19.89
C ILE A 799 6.60 -37.69 20.46
N SER A 800 7.53 -37.35 21.34
CA SER A 800 8.38 -38.30 22.06
C SER A 800 7.72 -38.70 23.39
N PRO A 801 7.91 -39.95 23.88
CA PRO A 801 7.50 -40.31 25.23
C PRO A 801 8.17 -39.40 26.27
N MET A 802 7.51 -39.21 27.42
CA MET A 802 8.11 -38.54 28.57
C MET A 802 9.48 -39.18 28.89
N PRO A 803 10.55 -38.39 29.09
CA PRO A 803 11.88 -38.92 29.38
C PRO A 803 11.89 -39.80 30.63
N SER A 804 12.40 -41.02 30.51
CA SER A 804 12.62 -41.90 31.67
C SER A 804 13.72 -41.35 32.57
N PRO A 805 13.66 -41.63 33.89
CA PRO A 805 14.79 -41.45 34.80
C PRO A 805 16.06 -42.09 34.20
N ASP A 806 17.22 -41.53 34.47
CA ASP A 806 18.49 -42.05 33.95
C ASP A 806 19.40 -42.53 35.08
N SER A 807 20.47 -43.25 34.77
CA SER A 807 21.47 -43.68 35.76
C SER A 807 20.88 -44.38 37.00
N LEU A 808 19.88 -45.26 36.81
CA LEU A 808 19.30 -46.03 37.91
C LEU A 808 20.35 -46.98 38.50
N LEU A 809 20.64 -46.81 39.78
CA LEU A 809 21.52 -47.65 40.58
C LEU A 809 20.74 -48.30 41.71
N ALA A 810 21.14 -49.52 42.07
CA ALA A 810 20.59 -50.26 43.18
C ALA A 810 21.73 -50.91 43.97
N LEU A 811 21.75 -50.71 45.29
CA LEU A 811 22.77 -51.23 46.19
C LEU A 811 22.12 -51.98 47.35
N PHE A 812 22.57 -53.20 47.62
CA PHE A 812 22.22 -53.90 48.86
C PHE A 812 22.90 -53.25 50.06
N ALA A 813 22.09 -52.81 51.01
CA ALA A 813 22.49 -52.54 52.39
C ALA A 813 21.99 -53.71 53.26
N SER A 814 22.62 -53.93 54.42
CA SER A 814 22.44 -55.13 55.28
C SER A 814 21.00 -55.65 55.48
N ASN A 815 19.97 -54.81 55.41
CA ASN A 815 18.55 -55.18 55.44
C ASN A 815 17.65 -54.35 54.50
N ALA A 816 18.20 -53.71 53.47
CA ALA A 816 17.46 -52.84 52.56
C ALA A 816 18.10 -52.78 51.17
N VAL A 817 17.36 -52.34 50.17
CA VAL A 817 17.95 -51.91 48.88
C VAL A 817 17.83 -50.40 48.75
N MET A 818 18.98 -49.75 48.53
CA MET A 818 19.03 -48.31 48.23
C MET A 818 19.02 -48.11 46.72
N LEU A 819 18.01 -47.40 46.23
CA LEU A 819 17.89 -46.95 44.84
C LEU A 819 18.32 -45.50 44.73
N SER A 820 19.05 -45.17 43.67
CA SER A 820 19.29 -43.78 43.25
C SER A 820 19.18 -43.65 41.74
N TRP A 821 18.75 -42.50 41.25
CA TRP A 821 18.59 -42.21 39.83
C TRP A 821 18.83 -40.73 39.55
N LYS A 822 19.01 -40.40 38.28
CA LYS A 822 19.06 -39.03 37.77
C LYS A 822 17.69 -38.63 37.24
N ASP A 823 17.18 -37.51 37.74
CA ASP A 823 15.99 -36.88 37.20
C ASP A 823 16.26 -36.30 35.80
N LYS A 824 15.29 -36.48 34.90
CA LYS A 824 15.35 -36.07 33.49
C LYS A 824 14.15 -35.23 33.06
N THR A 825 13.20 -35.00 33.95
CA THR A 825 12.00 -34.20 33.72
C THR A 825 11.92 -33.12 34.80
N ASP A 826 11.18 -32.05 34.52
CA ASP A 826 10.86 -30.97 35.47
C ASP A 826 9.34 -30.70 35.54
N TYR A 827 8.55 -31.57 34.89
CA TYR A 827 7.10 -31.51 34.76
C TYR A 827 6.41 -32.82 35.19
N GLU A 828 7.12 -33.71 35.88
CA GLU A 828 6.55 -34.87 36.56
C GLU A 828 5.90 -34.47 37.89
N GLU A 829 4.87 -35.20 38.30
CA GLU A 829 4.32 -35.11 39.66
C GLU A 829 5.13 -36.00 40.64
N GLY A 830 5.84 -37.00 40.11
CA GLY A 830 6.75 -37.82 40.89
C GLY A 830 7.25 -39.06 40.16
N PHE A 831 7.84 -39.98 40.94
CA PHE A 831 8.36 -41.26 40.44
C PHE A 831 7.62 -42.44 41.07
N LYS A 832 7.21 -43.38 40.23
CA LYS A 832 6.59 -44.64 40.64
C LYS A 832 7.63 -45.76 40.63
N ILE A 833 7.75 -46.45 41.76
CA ILE A 833 8.76 -47.49 42.00
C ILE A 833 8.05 -48.83 42.18
N GLU A 834 8.45 -49.80 41.38
CA GLU A 834 7.92 -51.16 41.44
C GLU A 834 9.05 -52.17 41.61
N ARG A 835 8.74 -53.29 42.26
CA ARG A 835 9.68 -54.38 42.52
C ARG A 835 9.06 -55.72 42.17
N LYS A 836 9.86 -56.64 41.64
CA LYS A 836 9.58 -58.09 41.62
C LYS A 836 10.71 -58.86 42.31
N GLN A 837 10.39 -60.04 42.83
CA GLN A 837 11.34 -60.98 43.41
C GLN A 837 11.33 -62.28 42.58
N GLY A 838 12.51 -62.75 42.19
CA GLY A 838 12.69 -63.94 41.35
C GLY A 838 11.90 -63.85 40.04
N LEU A 839 11.08 -64.86 39.77
CA LEU A 839 10.17 -64.93 38.61
C LEU A 839 8.79 -64.30 38.88
N GLY A 840 8.60 -63.59 40.00
CA GLY A 840 7.35 -62.93 40.35
C GLY A 840 6.98 -61.75 39.44
N SER A 841 5.78 -61.20 39.65
CA SER A 841 5.32 -59.99 38.95
C SER A 841 5.76 -58.71 39.66
N TYR A 842 5.86 -57.61 38.93
CA TYR A 842 6.12 -56.29 39.50
C TYR A 842 4.93 -55.81 40.33
N THR A 843 5.21 -55.34 41.54
CA THR A 843 4.26 -54.67 42.43
C THR A 843 4.75 -53.26 42.75
N GLU A 844 3.85 -52.27 42.76
CA GLU A 844 4.16 -50.93 43.26
C GLU A 844 4.49 -50.97 44.75
N ILE A 845 5.68 -50.48 45.11
CA ILE A 845 6.16 -50.44 46.49
C ILE A 845 6.22 -49.02 47.04
N ALA A 846 6.33 -48.01 46.16
CA ALA A 846 6.33 -46.61 46.55
C ALA A 846 6.02 -45.68 45.37
N LYS A 847 5.54 -44.49 45.73
CA LYS A 847 5.61 -43.28 44.92
C LYS A 847 6.40 -42.24 45.72
N VAL A 848 7.28 -41.52 45.05
CA VAL A 848 8.01 -40.38 45.62
C VAL A 848 7.67 -39.13 44.84
N GLU A 849 7.69 -37.97 45.51
CA GLU A 849 7.38 -36.67 44.92
C GLU A 849 8.37 -36.28 43.79
N MET A 850 8.02 -35.24 43.02
CA MET A 850 8.88 -34.62 42.01
C MET A 850 10.28 -34.29 42.53
N ASN A 851 11.31 -34.31 41.67
CA ASN A 851 12.72 -34.08 42.01
C ASN A 851 13.37 -35.04 43.04
N VAL A 852 12.65 -36.03 43.58
CA VAL A 852 13.27 -37.05 44.44
C VAL A 852 14.14 -37.97 43.58
N THR A 853 15.39 -38.17 43.99
CA THR A 853 16.41 -38.93 43.23
C THR A 853 16.90 -40.19 43.93
N SER A 854 16.27 -40.57 45.06
CA SER A 854 16.61 -41.80 45.77
C SER A 854 15.44 -42.37 46.57
N TYR A 855 15.47 -43.67 46.80
CA TYR A 855 14.49 -44.38 47.63
C TYR A 855 15.13 -45.58 48.31
N THR A 856 14.73 -45.90 49.55
CA THR A 856 15.24 -47.08 50.27
C THR A 856 14.11 -48.06 50.52
N ASP A 857 14.20 -49.24 49.89
CA ASP A 857 13.29 -50.35 50.13
C ASP A 857 13.74 -51.17 51.34
N LYS A 858 13.05 -50.99 52.46
CA LYS A 858 13.29 -51.73 53.72
C LYS A 858 12.41 -52.98 53.86
N THR A 859 11.64 -53.32 52.83
CA THR A 859 10.65 -54.40 52.86
C THR A 859 11.15 -55.69 52.21
N ILE A 860 12.44 -55.75 51.86
CA ILE A 860 13.07 -56.94 51.33
C ILE A 860 13.28 -57.99 52.42
N ASP A 861 13.24 -59.28 52.05
CA ASP A 861 13.75 -60.35 52.89
C ASP A 861 15.27 -60.46 52.68
N PRO A 862 16.11 -60.10 53.67
CA PRO A 862 17.56 -60.14 53.55
C PRO A 862 18.12 -61.57 53.48
N LYS A 863 17.29 -62.60 53.71
CA LYS A 863 17.68 -64.03 53.59
C LYS A 863 17.29 -64.65 52.26
N SER A 864 16.54 -63.93 51.42
CA SER A 864 16.14 -64.42 50.11
C SER A 864 17.36 -64.54 49.20
N ILE A 865 17.45 -65.66 48.49
CA ILE A 865 18.43 -65.88 47.41
C ILE A 865 17.90 -65.45 46.04
N ASP A 866 16.62 -65.03 45.98
CA ASP A 866 15.98 -64.63 44.74
C ASP A 866 16.46 -63.24 44.31
N THR A 867 16.71 -63.07 43.02
CA THR A 867 17.00 -61.76 42.41
C THR A 867 15.88 -60.76 42.74
N TYR A 868 16.25 -59.58 43.21
CA TYR A 868 15.31 -58.45 43.26
C TYR A 868 15.49 -57.62 42.00
N SER A 869 14.40 -57.33 41.31
CA SER A 869 14.41 -56.39 40.19
C SER A 869 13.53 -55.20 40.52
N TYR A 870 14.08 -54.01 40.36
CA TYR A 870 13.38 -52.74 40.54
C TYR A 870 13.16 -52.10 39.20
N ARG A 871 12.01 -51.44 39.04
CA ARG A 871 11.78 -50.54 37.92
C ARG A 871 11.16 -49.24 38.37
N ILE A 872 11.59 -48.14 37.75
CA ILE A 872 11.15 -46.79 38.07
C ILE A 872 10.69 -46.06 36.81
N LYS A 873 9.65 -45.24 36.93
CA LYS A 873 9.22 -44.29 35.90
C LYS A 873 8.83 -42.95 36.51
N ALA A 874 9.12 -41.86 35.82
CA ALA A 874 8.48 -40.56 36.03
C ALA A 874 7.03 -40.60 35.54
N TYR A 875 6.13 -39.88 36.22
CA TYR A 875 4.73 -39.77 35.83
C TYR A 875 4.14 -38.40 36.22
N ASN A 876 3.13 -37.95 35.47
CA ASN A 876 2.17 -36.93 35.89
C ASN A 876 0.74 -37.36 35.51
N SER A 877 -0.24 -36.48 35.71
CA SER A 877 -1.64 -36.75 35.35
C SER A 877 -1.90 -36.97 33.86
N TYR A 878 -0.95 -36.61 32.98
CA TYR A 878 -1.13 -36.60 31.52
C TYR A 878 -0.28 -37.64 30.78
N ALA A 879 0.87 -38.05 31.32
CA ALA A 879 1.75 -39.04 30.72
C ALA A 879 2.63 -39.78 31.73
N SER A 880 3.13 -40.94 31.32
CA SER A 880 4.15 -41.71 32.05
C SER A 880 5.36 -41.98 31.17
N SER A 881 6.56 -41.80 31.71
CA SER A 881 7.77 -42.27 31.04
C SER A 881 7.82 -43.81 30.96
N PRO A 882 8.56 -44.37 29.99
CA PRO A 882 8.93 -45.79 30.02
C PRO A 882 9.68 -46.14 31.31
N TYR A 883 9.57 -47.38 31.77
CA TYR A 883 10.31 -47.85 32.93
C TYR A 883 11.82 -47.96 32.64
N ARG A 884 12.65 -47.55 33.61
CA ARG A 884 14.02 -48.07 33.76
C ARG A 884 14.03 -49.21 34.73
N GLU A 885 14.72 -50.28 34.38
CA GLU A 885 14.81 -51.49 35.19
C GLU A 885 16.26 -51.76 35.59
N ILE A 886 16.47 -52.23 36.82
CA ILE A 886 17.73 -52.77 37.31
C ILE A 886 17.44 -54.03 38.12
N SER A 887 18.31 -55.02 37.99
CA SER A 887 18.25 -56.25 38.79
C SER A 887 19.52 -56.40 39.61
N LEU A 888 19.36 -56.80 40.86
CA LEU A 888 20.46 -57.14 41.73
C LEU A 888 20.18 -58.51 42.35
N ASN A 889 21.15 -59.41 42.18
CA ASN A 889 21.14 -60.67 42.89
C ASN A 889 21.54 -60.39 44.34
N PRO A 890 20.85 -60.95 45.33
CA PRO A 890 21.43 -61.10 46.65
C PRO A 890 22.68 -61.95 46.44
N THR A 891 23.84 -61.32 46.33
CA THR A 891 25.10 -62.04 46.33
C THR A 891 25.10 -62.84 47.64
N SER A 892 25.45 -64.12 47.56
CA SER A 892 25.88 -64.88 48.73
C SER A 892 27.17 -64.22 49.23
N VAL A 893 27.01 -63.07 49.88
CA VAL A 893 28.05 -62.45 50.68
C VAL A 893 28.00 -63.27 51.95
N GLU A 894 28.93 -64.22 52.07
CA GLU A 894 29.42 -64.58 53.39
C GLU A 894 29.68 -63.27 54.13
N TYR A 895 28.81 -62.93 55.08
CA TYR A 895 29.14 -61.99 56.13
C TYR A 895 30.26 -62.65 56.94
N LYS A 896 31.48 -62.58 56.43
CA LYS A 896 32.62 -62.37 57.30
C LYS A 896 32.38 -61.02 57.95
N ASN A 897 31.72 -61.06 59.11
CA ASN A 897 31.96 -60.08 60.16
C ASN A 897 33.42 -60.21 60.56
N GLU A 898 34.33 -59.76 59.71
CA GLU A 898 35.65 -59.37 60.17
C GLU A 898 35.42 -58.09 60.96
N ILE A 899 35.21 -58.29 62.26
CA ILE A 899 35.41 -57.24 63.24
C ILE A 899 36.76 -56.61 62.88
N PRO A 900 36.79 -55.31 62.54
CA PRO A 900 38.02 -54.63 62.14
C PRO A 900 39.11 -54.91 63.18
N GLN A 901 40.34 -55.22 62.78
CA GLN A 901 41.39 -55.54 63.77
C GLN A 901 41.94 -54.29 64.47
N ALA A 902 41.58 -53.09 63.99
CA ALA A 902 42.05 -51.82 64.51
C ALA A 902 40.97 -50.73 64.40
N TYR A 903 41.12 -49.71 65.24
CA TYR A 903 40.40 -48.46 65.09
C TYR A 903 40.90 -47.69 63.87
N ALA A 904 40.01 -47.11 63.08
CA ALA A 904 40.37 -46.23 61.98
C ALA A 904 39.28 -45.19 61.72
N LEU A 905 39.69 -43.97 61.39
CA LEU A 905 38.80 -42.94 60.84
C LEU A 905 39.02 -42.86 59.33
N GLY A 906 37.97 -43.11 58.55
CA GLY A 906 37.96 -43.01 57.09
C GLY A 906 37.95 -41.56 56.61
N GLN A 907 38.42 -41.34 55.37
CA GLN A 907 38.25 -40.06 54.70
C GLN A 907 36.79 -39.90 54.27
N ASN A 908 36.18 -38.76 54.59
CA ASN A 908 34.80 -38.46 54.20
C ASN A 908 34.62 -38.49 52.66
N TYR A 909 33.45 -38.94 52.21
CA TYR A 909 33.10 -39.00 50.78
C TYR A 909 31.67 -38.47 50.54
N PRO A 910 31.46 -37.59 49.54
CA PRO A 910 32.49 -36.97 48.70
C PRO A 910 33.39 -35.99 49.47
N ASN A 911 34.56 -35.65 48.94
CA ASN A 911 35.46 -34.59 49.41
C ASN A 911 36.28 -34.04 48.21
N PRO A 912 36.05 -32.81 47.72
CA PRO A 912 35.17 -31.78 48.28
C PRO A 912 33.68 -32.17 48.25
N PHE A 913 32.86 -31.58 49.12
CA PHE A 913 31.43 -31.91 49.23
C PHE A 913 30.52 -30.68 49.23
N ASN A 914 29.24 -30.87 48.85
CA ASN A 914 28.20 -29.84 48.86
C ASN A 914 26.77 -30.44 48.99
N PRO A 915 25.95 -30.04 49.96
CA PRO A 915 26.34 -29.58 51.29
C PRO A 915 26.63 -30.77 52.23
N SER A 916 26.50 -32.01 51.77
CA SER A 916 26.56 -33.21 52.61
C SER A 916 27.67 -34.19 52.25
N THR A 917 28.19 -34.90 53.25
CA THR A 917 29.24 -35.92 53.13
C THR A 917 29.03 -37.04 54.15
N ILE A 918 29.64 -38.20 53.94
CA ILE A 918 29.58 -39.34 54.88
C ILE A 918 30.97 -39.55 55.48
N ILE A 919 31.05 -39.68 56.80
CA ILE A 919 32.26 -40.02 57.56
C ILE A 919 32.16 -41.47 58.02
N SER A 920 33.07 -42.32 57.58
CA SER A 920 33.16 -43.72 58.00
C SER A 920 34.25 -43.93 59.06
N PHE A 921 34.07 -44.88 59.98
CA PHE A 921 35.09 -45.30 60.94
C PHE A 921 34.92 -46.76 61.36
N SER A 922 36.01 -47.41 61.76
CA SER A 922 36.05 -48.81 62.18
C SER A 922 36.35 -48.94 63.67
N LEU A 923 35.67 -49.86 64.36
CA LEU A 923 35.87 -50.19 65.77
C LEU A 923 36.18 -51.68 65.93
N PRO A 924 37.32 -52.07 66.53
CA PRO A 924 37.68 -53.47 66.75
C PRO A 924 36.94 -54.11 67.93
N ARG A 925 36.33 -53.30 68.79
CA ARG A 925 35.56 -53.72 69.95
C ARG A 925 34.51 -52.65 70.27
N GLU A 926 33.58 -52.97 71.15
CA GLU A 926 32.54 -52.02 71.56
C GLU A 926 33.17 -50.85 72.33
N SER A 927 32.89 -49.62 71.87
CA SER A 927 33.56 -48.42 72.36
C SER A 927 32.60 -47.24 72.51
N ARG A 928 32.86 -46.40 73.51
CA ARG A 928 32.25 -45.07 73.61
C ARG A 928 32.92 -44.16 72.59
N VAL A 929 32.14 -43.65 71.65
CA VAL A 929 32.63 -42.87 70.51
C VAL A 929 32.11 -41.43 70.57
N LYS A 930 33.01 -40.48 70.33
CA LYS A 930 32.73 -39.07 70.14
C LYS A 930 33.26 -38.60 68.78
N LEU A 931 32.40 -38.05 67.93
CA LEU A 931 32.75 -37.50 66.60
C LEU A 931 32.31 -36.04 66.52
N ILE A 932 33.28 -35.12 66.37
CA ILE A 932 33.03 -33.67 66.38
C ILE A 932 33.65 -33.02 65.14
N ILE A 933 32.95 -32.07 64.55
CA ILE A 933 33.41 -31.20 63.46
C ILE A 933 33.91 -29.88 64.04
N TYR A 934 35.04 -29.40 63.52
CA TYR A 934 35.68 -28.15 63.87
C TYR A 934 35.90 -27.27 62.64
N ASN A 935 35.82 -25.95 62.84
CA ASN A 935 36.28 -24.99 61.83
C ASN A 935 37.82 -24.85 61.83
N GLU A 936 38.35 -24.00 60.95
CA GLU A 936 39.77 -23.71 60.80
C GLU A 936 40.41 -23.05 62.03
N LEU A 937 39.61 -22.47 62.93
CA LEU A 937 40.06 -21.91 64.21
C LEU A 937 40.09 -22.96 65.35
N GLY A 938 39.63 -24.19 65.07
CA GLY A 938 39.56 -25.27 66.06
C GLY A 938 38.32 -25.21 66.97
N GLU A 939 37.32 -24.39 66.64
CA GLU A 939 36.05 -24.31 67.37
C GLU A 939 35.12 -25.43 66.92
N ALA A 940 34.49 -26.13 67.87
CA ALA A 940 33.53 -27.19 67.57
C ALA A 940 32.25 -26.59 66.96
N VAL A 941 31.98 -26.90 65.68
CA VAL A 941 30.80 -26.42 64.95
C VAL A 941 29.67 -27.43 64.92
N SER A 942 29.95 -28.72 65.17
CA SER A 942 28.92 -29.76 65.26
C SER A 942 29.41 -31.00 65.99
N GLU A 943 28.62 -31.54 66.92
CA GLU A 943 28.84 -32.86 67.53
C GLU A 943 27.93 -33.87 66.82
N LEU A 944 28.51 -34.78 66.04
CA LEU A 944 27.76 -35.73 65.21
C LEU A 944 27.45 -37.03 65.93
N LEU A 945 28.30 -37.42 66.87
CA LEU A 945 28.13 -38.64 67.64
C LEU A 945 28.75 -38.49 69.03
N ASN A 946 28.05 -38.97 70.06
CA ASN A 946 28.57 -39.10 71.42
C ASN A 946 27.81 -40.21 72.16
N SER A 947 28.11 -41.46 71.80
CA SER A 947 27.40 -42.64 72.31
C SER A 947 28.24 -43.90 72.18
N THR A 948 27.83 -44.97 72.85
CA THR A 948 28.43 -46.31 72.72
C THR A 948 28.06 -46.94 71.39
N LYS A 949 29.04 -47.54 70.70
CA LYS A 949 28.87 -48.24 69.42
C LYS A 949 29.50 -49.63 69.48
N ALA A 950 28.80 -50.61 68.92
CA ALA A 950 29.26 -51.99 68.79
C ALA A 950 30.54 -52.10 67.93
N ALA A 951 31.29 -53.20 68.08
CA ALA A 951 32.41 -53.50 67.20
C ALA A 951 31.94 -53.63 65.73
N GLY A 952 32.67 -53.03 64.79
CA GLY A 952 32.30 -53.02 63.38
C GLY A 952 32.67 -51.71 62.67
N ASN A 953 32.30 -51.62 61.39
CA ASN A 953 32.41 -50.40 60.60
C ASN A 953 31.12 -49.58 60.75
N HIS A 954 31.25 -48.26 60.91
CA HIS A 954 30.16 -47.32 61.15
C HIS A 954 30.28 -46.15 60.19
N GLU A 955 29.14 -45.54 59.85
CA GLU A 955 29.06 -44.35 59.01
C GLU A 955 28.15 -43.30 59.66
N VAL A 956 28.53 -42.03 59.52
CA VAL A 956 27.79 -40.88 60.04
C VAL A 956 27.71 -39.81 58.95
N SER A 957 26.49 -39.42 58.57
CA SER A 957 26.26 -38.35 57.62
C SER A 957 26.42 -36.98 58.27
N PHE A 958 27.06 -36.05 57.57
CA PHE A 958 27.20 -34.66 57.96
C PHE A 958 26.57 -33.76 56.89
N ASN A 959 25.70 -32.84 57.31
CA ASN A 959 25.10 -31.82 56.45
C ASN A 959 25.58 -30.43 56.89
N ALA A 960 26.33 -29.78 56.01
CA ALA A 960 26.93 -28.47 56.22
C ALA A 960 26.17 -27.33 55.50
N ALA A 961 24.88 -27.51 55.20
CA ALA A 961 24.08 -26.51 54.49
C ALA A 961 24.05 -25.14 55.17
N ARG A 962 24.31 -25.07 56.49
CA ARG A 962 24.37 -23.81 57.26
C ARG A 962 25.78 -23.30 57.57
N LEU A 963 26.82 -23.93 57.03
CA LEU A 963 28.23 -23.53 57.22
C LEU A 963 28.77 -22.86 55.95
N ALA A 964 29.78 -22.00 56.07
CA ALA A 964 30.40 -21.33 54.91
C ALA A 964 31.30 -22.30 54.12
N SER A 965 31.51 -22.06 52.82
CA SER A 965 32.54 -22.79 52.07
C SER A 965 33.91 -22.62 52.74
N GLY A 966 34.65 -23.70 52.92
CA GLY A 966 35.87 -23.66 53.71
C GLY A 966 36.44 -25.02 54.09
N LEU A 967 37.60 -24.98 54.73
CA LEU A 967 38.28 -26.16 55.25
C LEU A 967 37.77 -26.46 56.66
N TYR A 968 37.26 -27.67 56.86
CA TYR A 968 36.81 -28.16 58.17
C TYR A 968 37.62 -29.38 58.59
N PHE A 969 37.63 -29.64 59.89
CA PHE A 969 38.26 -30.82 60.48
C PHE A 969 37.22 -31.66 61.23
N TYR A 970 37.42 -32.96 61.30
CA TYR A 970 36.60 -33.84 62.14
C TYR A 970 37.49 -34.76 62.96
N SER A 971 37.18 -34.86 64.25
CA SER A 971 37.90 -35.71 65.20
C SER A 971 37.02 -36.88 65.61
N LEU A 972 37.58 -38.08 65.60
CA LEU A 972 37.01 -39.26 66.22
C LEU A 972 37.80 -39.58 67.47
N GLU A 973 37.12 -39.66 68.62
CA GLU A 973 37.62 -40.19 69.88
C GLU A 973 36.83 -41.47 70.20
N ALA A 974 37.52 -42.58 70.40
CA ALA A 974 36.91 -43.85 70.77
C ALA A 974 37.64 -44.48 71.96
N CYS A 975 36.89 -44.86 73.00
CA CYS A 975 37.41 -45.55 74.18
C CYS A 975 36.65 -46.87 74.34
N SER A 976 37.35 -48.01 74.40
CA SER A 976 36.70 -49.31 74.63
C SER A 976 35.99 -49.35 75.98
N ILE A 977 34.86 -50.06 76.07
CA ILE A 977 34.08 -50.12 77.33
C ILE A 977 34.88 -50.71 78.49
N ASP A 978 35.82 -51.62 78.20
CA ASP A 978 36.73 -52.18 79.19
C ASP A 978 37.86 -51.21 79.62
N GLY A 979 37.92 -50.02 79.03
CA GLY A 979 38.86 -48.94 79.35
C GLY A 979 40.29 -49.18 78.90
N LYS A 980 40.56 -50.25 78.14
CA LYS A 980 41.93 -50.69 77.80
C LYS A 980 42.49 -50.03 76.55
N ASP A 981 41.64 -49.64 75.60
CA ASP A 981 42.06 -49.01 74.35
C ASP A 981 41.44 -47.63 74.19
N ASN A 982 42.28 -46.67 73.80
CA ASN A 982 41.86 -45.33 73.41
C ASN A 982 42.39 -45.03 72.01
N PHE A 983 41.54 -44.48 71.17
CA PHE A 983 41.87 -44.07 69.81
C PHE A 983 41.42 -42.63 69.57
N ARG A 984 42.30 -41.83 68.98
CA ARG A 984 41.96 -40.49 68.52
C ARG A 984 42.58 -40.23 67.16
N GLN A 985 41.76 -39.82 66.20
CA GLN A 985 42.23 -39.42 64.87
C GLN A 985 41.46 -38.20 64.36
N ILE A 986 42.16 -37.32 63.64
CA ILE A 986 41.59 -36.13 63.02
C ILE A 986 41.83 -36.18 61.52
N LYS A 987 40.82 -35.79 60.73
CA LYS A 987 40.94 -35.61 59.29
C LYS A 987 40.35 -34.29 58.85
N LYS A 988 40.76 -33.83 57.67
CA LYS A 988 40.27 -32.60 57.04
C LYS A 988 39.25 -32.90 55.95
N MET A 989 38.34 -31.97 55.71
CA MET A 989 37.34 -32.00 54.63
C MET A 989 37.13 -30.61 54.05
N LEU A 990 36.77 -30.53 52.77
CA LEU A 990 36.57 -29.28 52.04
C LEU A 990 35.10 -29.14 51.62
N LEU A 991 34.41 -28.13 52.14
CA LEU A 991 33.07 -27.75 51.72
C LEU A 991 33.17 -26.71 50.60
N VAL A 992 32.55 -27.01 49.45
CA VAL A 992 32.52 -26.11 48.27
C VAL A 992 31.07 -25.87 47.91
N LYS A 993 30.50 -24.76 48.39
CA LYS A 993 29.18 -24.28 47.97
C LYS A 993 29.23 -23.49 46.68
#